data_AF-A0A162QB55-F1
#
_entry.id   AF-A0A162QB55-F1
#
_cell.length_a   1.000
_cell.length_b   1.000
_cell.length_c   1.000
_cell.angle_alpha   90.00
_cell.angle_beta   90.00
_cell.angle_gamma   90.00
#
_symmetry.space_group_name_H-M   'P 1'
#
loop_
_entity.id
_entity.type
_entity.pdbx_description
1 polymer ?
#
loop_
_entity_poly.entity_id
_entity_poly.type
_entity_poly.pdbx_seq_one_letter_code
_entity_poly.pdbx_strand_id
1 'polypeptide(L)'
;MHFSLPFNSSCLPAIHVMGVGNVELPVSSKNTEKLLVVAEPTSFASSKHGKRMKISINCSWQIERACISFPETSKCLVQNISKWIKLVLIEHGIDVQWVEADCYLTRLIIYHSGGNYIRHCYTKQGIGHFGTIILQLPVKNEHRGGKMKISQTSETNHKKTITQDLSLCNDPSFYVNFFSLDCERVIEPKRKGWNIELVYNLVWKPEKATLALPNVLSFLVTLTKMTLELRVWQENVSENCRPKIMIIGLDRKYNPSRHSFSTLMGSDRQVALLMCSVPFVDVYLARLTRRITRIAFRGHQNAKSGVVQQSSATGNNGNFVEMKEIQYVTHSASHWVGVDDCVTQFHNLDIDEEAQMVKPLFEKSTTPDKVQRQNTKSREHILIHDFYQTVLILWPRQGSLYMDIHHRPDYVLDQLERGAIRNPLRTVRAMITHSEFMETRILSLLNLCLSLKAKKEALQLLQVMANKSIGVLSEYAAVLISDVACKLIGWTDCENVINKLLAIKPYEHLSHFLTLGRALLRHNCTIGFSSVSNQIWNFFMECVRSNGIPNSEKVLSLCIEMAVCMEQSSALIQSRSEQFLSCFMTLPLLQQCHIIIDLKEIYKKNSAGQKCYLSLCRYVAVTVTSCSVSIIDCVVDVLGCFLLLEPEPVNIADIFLENICRSQRDACENNQLLEKLVASLHTLNLTTHTAVQLLDCRISQLSSLRKPKFSWSMKEAKFPDAVKYPAIAEFLQSSGKSVILKLDRISKMREAKDFIRVSFEVMDDCVRRGYSAVAVATKSGRSIYCDIVKTRHLHTFLTEQFEAKMDELKRLKQLRPIVGCSNPNAQQPPDASRQKTKVVAAPSVKSKKAKMEKGRKLA
;
A
#
# COMPACT_ATOMS: atom_id res chain seq x y z
N MET A 1 12.74 -35.31 -43.65
CA MET A 1 14.03 -34.95 -44.29
C MET A 1 15.09 -35.96 -43.88
N HIS A 2 16.09 -36.22 -44.72
CA HIS A 2 17.21 -37.14 -44.47
C HIS A 2 18.51 -36.47 -44.92
N PHE A 3 19.60 -36.70 -44.19
CA PHE A 3 20.95 -36.30 -44.56
C PHE A 3 21.98 -37.35 -44.08
N SER A 4 23.13 -37.40 -44.74
CA SER A 4 24.23 -38.33 -44.45
C SER A 4 25.55 -37.60 -44.22
N LEU A 5 26.31 -38.01 -43.21
CA LEU A 5 27.62 -37.43 -42.88
C LEU A 5 28.68 -38.55 -42.74
N PRO A 6 29.89 -38.37 -43.31
CA PRO A 6 31.02 -39.26 -43.03
C PRO A 6 31.54 -39.02 -41.61
N PHE A 7 31.95 -40.08 -40.91
CA PHE A 7 32.49 -40.02 -39.54
C PHE A 7 33.81 -40.79 -39.43
N ASN A 8 34.79 -40.18 -38.76
CA ASN A 8 36.17 -40.68 -38.71
C ASN A 8 36.28 -41.98 -37.88
N SER A 9 36.91 -43.00 -38.44
CA SER A 9 37.15 -44.31 -37.83
C SER A 9 37.90 -44.24 -36.49
N SER A 10 38.72 -43.21 -36.28
CA SER A 10 39.50 -43.01 -35.05
C SER A 10 38.67 -42.75 -33.78
N CYS A 11 37.41 -42.33 -33.94
CA CYS A 11 36.55 -41.97 -32.80
C CYS A 11 35.70 -43.12 -32.26
N LEU A 12 35.73 -44.28 -32.91
CA LEU A 12 35.12 -45.53 -32.44
C LEU A 12 36.00 -46.73 -32.88
N PRO A 13 37.07 -47.05 -32.13
CA PRO A 13 38.02 -48.08 -32.55
C PRO A 13 37.49 -49.50 -32.39
N ALA A 14 36.60 -49.74 -31.43
CA ALA A 14 35.99 -51.04 -31.17
C ALA A 14 34.65 -50.93 -30.45
N ILE A 15 33.83 -51.98 -30.56
CA ILE A 15 32.58 -52.15 -29.80
C ILE A 15 32.69 -53.43 -28.98
N HIS A 16 32.33 -53.38 -27.71
CA HIS A 16 32.26 -54.58 -26.89
C HIS A 16 30.87 -55.19 -26.98
N VAL A 17 30.79 -56.49 -27.28
CA VAL A 17 29.53 -57.24 -27.32
C VAL A 17 29.60 -58.42 -26.38
N MET A 18 28.64 -58.53 -25.46
CA MET A 18 28.55 -59.65 -24.52
C MET A 18 28.51 -60.98 -25.27
N GLY A 19 29.37 -61.92 -24.88
CA GLY A 19 29.52 -63.22 -25.55
C GLY A 19 30.47 -63.24 -26.76
N VAL A 20 30.92 -62.07 -27.26
CA VAL A 20 31.90 -61.97 -28.37
C VAL A 20 33.20 -61.29 -27.94
N GLY A 21 33.13 -60.31 -27.03
CA GLY A 21 34.25 -59.49 -26.59
C GLY A 21 34.41 -58.20 -27.42
N ASN A 22 35.62 -57.65 -27.46
CA ASN A 22 35.91 -56.43 -28.22
C ASN A 22 35.98 -56.72 -29.72
N VAL A 23 35.10 -56.10 -30.49
CA VAL A 23 35.05 -56.14 -31.95
C VAL A 23 35.71 -54.88 -32.50
N GLU A 24 36.91 -55.04 -33.06
CA GLU A 24 37.65 -53.95 -33.73
C GLU A 24 36.96 -53.49 -35.01
N LEU A 25 37.10 -52.19 -35.30
CA LEU A 25 36.56 -51.53 -36.48
C LEU A 25 37.71 -51.13 -37.43
N PRO A 26 37.59 -51.37 -38.77
CA PRO A 26 36.47 -52.01 -39.46
C PRO A 26 36.25 -53.48 -39.08
N VAL A 27 34.98 -53.92 -39.06
CA VAL A 27 34.62 -55.28 -38.63
C VAL A 27 35.10 -56.31 -39.65
N SER A 28 35.81 -57.35 -39.18
CA SER A 28 36.25 -58.47 -40.03
C SER A 28 35.12 -59.49 -40.27
N SER A 29 35.21 -60.29 -41.34
CA SER A 29 34.26 -61.38 -41.59
C SER A 29 34.17 -62.34 -40.40
N LYS A 30 35.32 -62.71 -39.81
CA LYS A 30 35.40 -63.59 -38.63
C LYS A 30 34.67 -63.00 -37.41
N ASN A 31 34.80 -61.70 -37.17
CA ASN A 31 34.07 -61.04 -36.08
C ASN A 31 32.57 -60.91 -36.39
N THR A 32 32.20 -60.75 -37.67
CA THR A 32 30.79 -60.69 -38.07
C THR A 32 30.09 -62.04 -37.87
N GLU A 33 30.76 -63.15 -38.19
CA GLU A 33 30.27 -64.50 -37.90
C GLU A 33 30.09 -64.73 -36.40
N LYS A 34 31.03 -64.28 -35.56
CA LYS A 34 30.87 -64.32 -34.11
C LYS A 34 29.69 -63.49 -33.62
N LEU A 35 29.48 -62.30 -34.19
CA LEU A 35 28.33 -61.46 -33.87
C LEU A 35 27.01 -62.17 -34.22
N LEU A 36 26.96 -62.91 -35.34
CA LEU A 36 25.77 -63.68 -35.71
C LEU A 36 25.42 -64.79 -34.71
N VAL A 37 26.42 -65.42 -34.08
CA VAL A 37 26.18 -66.48 -33.08
C VAL A 37 25.39 -65.96 -31.88
N VAL A 38 25.61 -64.70 -31.49
CA VAL A 38 24.91 -64.05 -30.37
C VAL A 38 23.72 -63.18 -30.80
N ALA A 39 23.46 -63.08 -32.10
CA ALA A 39 22.41 -62.22 -32.64
C ALA A 39 21.13 -63.01 -32.90
N GLU A 40 20.00 -62.38 -32.61
CA GLU A 40 18.68 -62.97 -32.81
C GLU A 40 18.10 -62.53 -34.16
N PRO A 41 17.30 -63.36 -34.84
CA PRO A 41 16.60 -62.96 -36.05
C PRO A 41 15.69 -61.76 -35.82
N THR A 42 15.71 -60.79 -36.73
CA THR A 42 14.73 -59.69 -36.70
C THR A 42 13.33 -60.18 -37.10
N SER A 43 12.30 -59.84 -36.32
CA SER A 43 10.90 -60.13 -36.65
C SER A 43 10.34 -59.04 -37.57
N PHE A 44 10.06 -59.35 -38.84
CA PHE A 44 9.43 -58.38 -39.75
C PHE A 44 7.90 -58.36 -39.62
N ALA A 45 7.33 -57.16 -39.44
CA ALA A 45 5.90 -56.92 -39.43
C ALA A 45 5.36 -56.69 -40.87
N SER A 46 4.37 -57.52 -41.22
CA SER A 46 3.28 -57.40 -42.21
C SER A 46 3.46 -56.67 -43.55
N SER A 47 3.22 -57.40 -44.65
CA SER A 47 2.86 -56.85 -45.96
C SER A 47 1.35 -56.58 -46.04
N LYS A 48 0.94 -55.56 -46.81
CA LYS A 48 -0.46 -55.08 -46.99
C LYS A 48 -1.48 -56.11 -47.52
N HIS A 49 -1.08 -57.34 -47.80
CA HIS A 49 -2.00 -58.43 -48.15
C HIS A 49 -1.69 -59.63 -47.27
N GLY A 50 -2.65 -59.98 -46.40
CA GLY A 50 -2.54 -60.95 -45.29
C GLY A 50 -2.28 -62.42 -45.67
N LYS A 51 -1.32 -62.70 -46.56
CA LYS A 51 -0.70 -64.03 -46.68
C LYS A 51 0.61 -64.03 -45.91
N ARG A 52 0.65 -64.81 -44.82
CA ARG A 52 1.90 -65.26 -44.19
C ARG A 52 2.75 -65.93 -45.26
N MET A 53 3.79 -65.24 -45.75
CA MET A 53 4.84 -65.92 -46.51
C MET A 53 5.61 -66.84 -45.55
N LYS A 54 5.98 -68.02 -46.07
CA LYS A 54 6.88 -68.98 -45.45
C LYS A 54 8.08 -68.25 -44.84
N ILE A 55 8.34 -68.56 -43.58
CA ILE A 55 9.57 -68.25 -42.84
C ILE A 55 10.69 -69.02 -43.54
N SER A 56 11.18 -68.48 -44.65
CA SER A 56 12.31 -69.03 -45.37
C SER A 56 13.30 -67.90 -45.60
N ILE A 57 14.36 -67.95 -44.78
CA ILE A 57 15.60 -67.17 -44.79
C ILE A 57 15.52 -65.84 -44.03
N ASN A 58 16.02 -65.83 -42.79
CA ASN A 58 16.23 -64.61 -42.00
C ASN A 58 17.21 -63.69 -42.73
N CYS A 59 16.77 -62.50 -43.12
CA CYS A 59 17.56 -61.56 -43.93
C CYS A 59 18.37 -60.55 -43.09
N SER A 60 18.06 -60.43 -41.79
CA SER A 60 18.80 -59.60 -40.83
C SER A 60 18.69 -60.13 -39.40
N TRP A 61 19.72 -59.85 -38.62
CA TRP A 61 19.86 -60.22 -37.21
C TRP A 61 20.05 -58.97 -36.36
N GLN A 62 19.65 -59.02 -35.09
CA GLN A 62 19.78 -57.92 -34.15
C GLN A 62 20.42 -58.36 -32.84
N ILE A 63 21.13 -57.43 -32.21
CA ILE A 63 21.66 -57.55 -30.85
C ILE A 63 21.08 -56.39 -30.04
N GLU A 64 20.48 -56.71 -28.89
CA GLU A 64 19.85 -55.71 -28.03
C GLU A 64 20.88 -54.79 -27.35
N ARG A 65 20.51 -53.53 -27.08
CA ARG A 65 21.42 -52.54 -26.48
C ARG A 65 22.05 -52.98 -25.15
N ALA A 66 21.39 -53.85 -24.38
CA ALA A 66 21.91 -54.34 -23.09
C ALA A 66 23.18 -55.20 -23.26
N CYS A 67 23.37 -55.79 -24.44
CA CYS A 67 24.53 -56.63 -24.76
C CYS A 67 25.69 -55.83 -25.36
N ILE A 68 25.57 -54.51 -25.51
CA ILE A 68 26.54 -53.67 -26.20
C ILE A 68 27.10 -52.63 -25.23
N SER A 69 28.42 -52.55 -25.16
CA SER A 69 29.12 -51.48 -24.44
C SER A 69 30.25 -50.90 -25.28
N PHE A 70 30.62 -49.66 -24.97
CA PHE A 70 31.68 -48.95 -25.67
C PHE A 70 32.93 -48.88 -24.78
N PRO A 71 34.11 -49.30 -25.26
CA PRO A 71 35.36 -49.17 -24.52
C PRO A 71 35.67 -47.70 -24.18
N GLU A 72 36.47 -47.47 -23.14
CA GLU A 72 36.85 -46.12 -22.70
C GLU A 72 37.57 -45.29 -23.78
N THR A 73 38.24 -45.96 -24.71
CA THR A 73 38.86 -45.38 -25.91
C THR A 73 37.85 -44.77 -26.89
N SER A 74 36.54 -44.99 -26.68
CA SER A 74 35.45 -44.48 -27.52
C SER A 74 34.81 -43.19 -26.97
N LYS A 75 35.45 -42.47 -26.03
CA LYS A 75 34.96 -41.18 -25.51
C LYS A 75 34.63 -40.15 -26.60
N CYS A 76 35.35 -40.18 -27.73
CA CYS A 76 35.08 -39.31 -28.88
C CYS A 76 33.67 -39.53 -29.49
N LEU A 77 33.11 -40.75 -29.39
CA LEU A 77 31.76 -41.05 -29.90
C LEU A 77 30.68 -40.21 -29.19
N VAL A 78 30.74 -40.09 -27.86
CA VAL A 78 29.77 -39.33 -27.06
C VAL A 78 29.78 -37.84 -27.43
N GLN A 79 30.97 -37.27 -27.63
CA GLN A 79 31.11 -35.87 -28.05
C GLN A 79 30.53 -35.63 -29.45
N ASN A 80 30.68 -36.59 -30.37
CA ASN A 80 30.13 -36.47 -31.72
C ASN A 80 28.63 -36.73 -31.77
N ILE A 81 28.09 -37.61 -30.93
CA ILE A 81 26.64 -37.77 -30.76
C ILE A 81 26.00 -36.43 -30.39
N SER A 82 26.58 -35.69 -29.43
CA SER A 82 26.10 -34.35 -29.07
C SER A 82 26.13 -33.40 -30.28
N LYS A 83 27.21 -33.41 -31.08
CA LYS A 83 27.29 -32.59 -32.31
C LYS A 83 26.23 -32.99 -33.35
N TRP A 84 25.98 -34.29 -33.56
CA TRP A 84 24.97 -34.77 -34.50
C TRP A 84 23.56 -34.35 -34.07
N ILE A 85 23.25 -34.43 -32.78
CA ILE A 85 21.97 -33.94 -32.24
C ILE A 85 21.82 -32.44 -32.55
N LYS A 86 22.85 -31.63 -32.32
CA LYS A 86 22.81 -30.19 -32.64
C LYS A 86 22.58 -29.94 -34.13
N LEU A 87 23.29 -30.66 -35.00
CA LEU A 87 23.10 -30.55 -36.46
C LEU A 87 21.68 -30.95 -36.87
N VAL A 88 21.14 -32.05 -36.33
CA VAL A 88 19.76 -32.46 -36.56
C VAL A 88 18.79 -31.34 -36.17
N LEU A 89 18.98 -30.71 -35.01
CA LEU A 89 18.12 -29.61 -34.57
C LEU A 89 18.21 -28.40 -35.51
N ILE A 90 19.41 -27.99 -35.91
CA ILE A 90 19.64 -26.86 -36.83
C ILE A 90 18.99 -27.12 -38.19
N GLU A 91 19.16 -28.31 -38.78
CA GLU A 91 18.55 -28.69 -40.06
C GLU A 91 17.02 -28.72 -40.00
N HIS A 92 16.45 -28.97 -38.82
CA HIS A 92 14.99 -28.86 -38.60
C HIS A 92 14.54 -27.43 -38.31
N GLY A 93 15.45 -26.44 -38.31
CA GLY A 93 15.14 -25.05 -37.99
C GLY A 93 14.84 -24.83 -36.51
N ILE A 94 15.43 -25.64 -35.63
CA ILE A 94 15.29 -25.56 -34.17
C ILE A 94 16.56 -24.98 -33.58
N ASP A 95 16.43 -23.92 -32.79
CA ASP A 95 17.56 -23.29 -32.11
C ASP A 95 18.00 -24.13 -30.90
N VAL A 96 19.25 -24.59 -30.97
CA VAL A 96 19.93 -25.47 -30.03
C VAL A 96 20.04 -24.84 -28.62
N GLN A 97 19.96 -23.52 -28.50
CA GLN A 97 20.05 -22.84 -27.20
C GLN A 97 18.82 -23.06 -26.31
N TRP A 98 17.66 -23.33 -26.91
CA TRP A 98 16.38 -23.36 -26.19
C TRP A 98 15.88 -24.78 -25.89
N VAL A 99 16.30 -25.76 -26.68
CA VAL A 99 15.79 -27.13 -26.63
C VAL A 99 16.92 -28.12 -26.36
N GLU A 100 16.73 -29.00 -25.37
CA GLU A 100 17.65 -30.09 -25.09
C GLU A 100 17.08 -31.42 -25.59
N ALA A 101 17.84 -32.08 -26.46
CA ALA A 101 17.58 -33.42 -26.95
C ALA A 101 18.73 -34.35 -26.56
N ASP A 102 18.40 -35.64 -26.46
CA ASP A 102 19.34 -36.71 -26.17
C ASP A 102 19.10 -37.88 -27.12
N CYS A 103 19.97 -38.89 -27.10
CA CYS A 103 19.74 -40.13 -27.81
C CYS A 103 20.17 -41.34 -26.99
N TYR A 104 19.57 -42.49 -27.27
CA TYR A 104 20.02 -43.76 -26.68
C TYR A 104 20.09 -44.86 -27.74
N LEU A 105 21.10 -45.72 -27.61
CA LEU A 105 21.26 -46.90 -28.46
C LEU A 105 20.12 -47.89 -28.16
N THR A 106 19.47 -48.37 -29.21
CA THR A 106 18.38 -49.35 -29.12
C THR A 106 18.85 -50.76 -29.46
N ARG A 107 19.61 -50.91 -30.54
CA ARG A 107 20.07 -52.20 -31.06
C ARG A 107 21.20 -52.04 -32.08
N LEU A 108 21.92 -53.13 -32.32
CA LEU A 108 22.78 -53.32 -33.48
C LEU A 108 22.09 -54.25 -34.47
N ILE A 109 22.09 -53.92 -35.76
CA ILE A 109 21.49 -54.73 -36.83
C ILE A 109 22.57 -55.18 -37.80
N ILE A 110 22.54 -56.47 -38.15
CA ILE A 110 23.47 -57.13 -39.08
C ILE A 110 22.70 -57.60 -40.31
N TYR A 111 23.22 -57.28 -41.48
CA TYR A 111 22.68 -57.69 -42.78
C TYR A 111 23.71 -58.50 -43.57
N HIS A 112 23.26 -59.61 -44.16
CA HIS A 112 24.08 -60.54 -44.95
C HIS A 112 23.89 -60.37 -46.46
N SER A 113 24.86 -60.87 -47.25
CA SER A 113 24.75 -60.96 -48.72
C SER A 113 23.62 -61.90 -49.17
N GLY A 114 22.87 -61.51 -50.20
CA GLY A 114 21.78 -62.33 -50.76
C GLY A 114 20.43 -62.22 -50.03
N GLY A 115 20.29 -61.31 -49.06
CA GLY A 115 19.02 -61.08 -48.35
C GLY A 115 17.93 -60.41 -49.23
N ASN A 116 16.67 -60.54 -48.83
CA ASN A 116 15.52 -59.91 -49.51
C ASN A 116 15.40 -58.41 -49.21
N TYR A 117 14.49 -57.71 -49.91
CA TYR A 117 14.13 -56.33 -49.60
C TYR A 117 13.67 -56.20 -48.15
N ILE A 118 14.34 -55.35 -47.39
CA ILE A 118 14.02 -55.10 -45.99
C ILE A 118 13.33 -53.75 -45.87
N ARG A 119 12.12 -53.76 -45.32
CA ARG A 119 11.32 -52.56 -45.07
C ARG A 119 11.31 -52.24 -43.58
N HIS A 120 11.86 -51.09 -43.20
CA HIS A 120 11.80 -50.53 -41.86
C HIS A 120 10.89 -49.30 -41.84
N CYS A 121 9.95 -49.27 -40.89
CA CYS A 121 9.20 -48.07 -40.55
C CYS A 121 9.61 -47.67 -39.12
N TYR A 122 10.17 -46.47 -38.96
CA TYR A 122 10.52 -45.95 -37.64
C TYR A 122 9.31 -45.24 -37.06
N THR A 123 8.54 -45.98 -36.26
CA THR A 123 7.39 -45.44 -35.53
C THR A 123 7.81 -45.01 -34.12
N LYS A 124 6.93 -44.26 -33.45
CA LYS A 124 7.14 -43.80 -32.07
C LYS A 124 7.25 -44.99 -31.11
N GLN A 125 8.40 -45.18 -30.47
CA GLN A 125 8.69 -46.29 -29.53
C GLN A 125 8.63 -45.87 -28.05
N GLY A 126 8.32 -44.60 -27.74
CA GLY A 126 8.24 -44.09 -26.37
C GLY A 126 7.91 -42.61 -26.30
N ILE A 127 7.78 -42.09 -25.07
CA ILE A 127 7.58 -40.65 -24.81
C ILE A 127 8.84 -39.90 -25.25
N GLY A 128 8.65 -38.77 -25.92
CA GLY A 128 9.75 -37.91 -26.37
C GLY A 128 10.49 -38.37 -27.63
N HIS A 129 10.28 -39.59 -28.14
CA HIS A 129 10.92 -40.05 -29.38
C HIS A 129 10.47 -39.21 -30.58
N PHE A 130 11.41 -38.62 -31.33
CA PHE A 130 11.10 -37.74 -32.46
C PHE A 130 11.89 -38.04 -33.75
N GLY A 131 12.87 -38.95 -33.69
CA GLY A 131 13.63 -39.37 -34.86
C GLY A 131 14.65 -40.44 -34.51
N THR A 132 15.33 -40.98 -35.52
CA THR A 132 16.29 -42.08 -35.36
C THR A 132 17.60 -41.73 -36.08
N ILE A 133 18.73 -41.95 -35.42
CA ILE A 133 20.07 -41.88 -36.01
C ILE A 133 20.55 -43.30 -36.26
N ILE A 134 21.04 -43.56 -37.48
CA ILE A 134 21.66 -44.83 -37.86
C ILE A 134 23.13 -44.58 -38.14
N LEU A 135 23.99 -45.25 -37.37
CA LEU A 135 25.43 -45.23 -37.57
C LEU A 135 25.86 -46.55 -38.23
N GLN A 136 26.22 -46.47 -39.50
CA GLN A 136 26.74 -47.60 -40.27
C GLN A 136 28.22 -47.80 -39.96
N LEU A 137 28.58 -49.02 -39.54
CA LEU A 137 29.93 -49.41 -39.19
C LEU A 137 30.73 -49.87 -40.43
N PRO A 138 32.02 -49.52 -40.54
CA PRO A 138 32.87 -49.99 -41.62
C PRO A 138 33.19 -51.49 -41.44
N VAL A 139 33.32 -52.20 -42.56
CA VAL A 139 33.68 -53.62 -42.62
C VAL A 139 34.95 -53.79 -43.46
N LYS A 140 35.89 -54.69 -43.07
CA LYS A 140 37.22 -54.80 -43.71
C LYS A 140 37.19 -55.20 -45.18
N ASN A 141 36.14 -55.92 -45.61
CA ASN A 141 35.97 -56.38 -46.99
C ASN A 141 34.78 -55.64 -47.60
N GLU A 142 35.00 -54.94 -48.71
CA GLU A 142 34.00 -54.14 -49.44
C GLU A 142 32.62 -54.83 -49.51
N HIS A 143 31.57 -54.03 -49.34
CA HIS A 143 30.21 -54.46 -49.60
C HIS A 143 29.72 -53.87 -50.94
N ARG A 144 29.02 -54.68 -51.76
CA ARG A 144 28.41 -54.24 -53.02
C ARG A 144 26.90 -54.43 -52.98
N GLY A 145 26.16 -53.42 -53.45
CA GLY A 145 24.70 -53.35 -53.34
C GLY A 145 24.22 -52.84 -51.98
N GLY A 146 22.91 -52.89 -51.74
CA GLY A 146 22.32 -52.30 -50.53
C GLY A 146 21.85 -50.85 -50.70
N LYS A 147 21.39 -50.47 -51.91
CA LYS A 147 20.76 -49.16 -52.13
C LYS A 147 19.64 -48.96 -51.12
N MET A 148 19.62 -47.78 -50.52
CA MET A 148 18.62 -47.39 -49.55
C MET A 148 17.62 -46.46 -50.23
N LYS A 149 16.36 -46.86 -50.26
CA LYS A 149 15.24 -46.02 -50.68
C LYS A 149 14.52 -45.52 -49.44
N ILE A 150 14.42 -44.22 -49.29
CA ILE A 150 13.69 -43.56 -48.20
C ILE A 150 12.47 -42.91 -48.81
N SER A 151 11.30 -43.19 -48.26
CA SER A 151 10.07 -42.52 -48.69
C SER A 151 9.35 -41.89 -47.51
N GLN A 152 8.94 -40.64 -47.69
CA GLN A 152 8.18 -39.85 -46.72
C GLN A 152 6.87 -39.40 -47.39
N THR A 153 5.75 -39.57 -46.69
CA THR A 153 4.43 -39.10 -47.14
C THR A 153 4.14 -37.78 -46.45
N SER A 154 3.92 -36.70 -47.22
CA SER A 154 3.50 -35.41 -46.65
C SER A 154 2.01 -35.44 -46.27
N GLU A 155 1.58 -34.46 -45.47
CA GLU A 155 0.15 -34.21 -45.15
C GLU A 155 -0.71 -34.00 -46.42
N THR A 156 -0.09 -33.60 -47.54
CA THR A 156 -0.73 -33.46 -48.86
C THR A 156 -0.76 -34.74 -49.70
N ASN A 157 -0.50 -35.92 -49.11
CA ASN A 157 -0.43 -37.22 -49.78
C ASN A 157 0.63 -37.35 -50.91
N HIS A 158 1.57 -36.41 -51.01
CA HIS A 158 2.68 -36.52 -51.95
C HIS A 158 3.81 -37.36 -51.33
N LYS A 159 4.14 -38.49 -51.97
CA LYS A 159 5.21 -39.39 -51.54
C LYS A 159 6.54 -38.96 -52.16
N LYS A 160 7.41 -38.32 -51.38
CA LYS A 160 8.78 -38.00 -51.82
C LYS A 160 9.69 -39.20 -51.55
N THR A 161 10.32 -39.74 -52.59
CA THR A 161 11.24 -40.88 -52.47
C THR A 161 12.66 -40.45 -52.84
N ILE A 162 13.60 -40.66 -51.93
CA ILE A 162 15.03 -40.41 -52.14
C ILE A 162 15.72 -41.77 -52.22
N THR A 163 16.49 -42.00 -53.28
CA THR A 163 17.31 -43.21 -53.41
C THR A 163 18.76 -42.83 -53.17
N GLN A 164 19.38 -43.42 -52.17
CA GLN A 164 20.79 -43.26 -51.88
C GLN A 164 21.52 -44.58 -52.08
N ASP A 165 22.59 -44.55 -52.86
CA ASP A 165 23.44 -45.71 -53.05
C ASP A 165 24.51 -45.76 -51.96
N LEU A 166 24.34 -46.66 -50.98
CA LEU A 166 25.32 -46.88 -49.92
C LEU A 166 26.49 -47.77 -50.39
N SER A 167 26.51 -48.22 -51.66
CA SER A 167 27.49 -49.19 -52.17
C SER A 167 28.77 -48.58 -52.76
N LEU A 168 28.92 -47.26 -52.74
CA LEU A 168 30.06 -46.54 -53.31
C LEU A 168 30.86 -45.83 -52.22
N CYS A 169 31.55 -46.58 -51.36
CA CYS A 169 32.45 -46.00 -50.38
C CYS A 169 33.75 -46.82 -50.28
N ASN A 170 34.78 -46.40 -51.02
CA ASN A 170 36.18 -46.83 -50.84
C ASN A 170 36.84 -46.20 -49.59
N ASP A 171 36.04 -45.59 -48.70
CA ASP A 171 36.49 -44.82 -47.55
C ASP A 171 36.21 -45.62 -46.26
N PRO A 172 37.19 -45.80 -45.34
CA PRO A 172 37.00 -46.46 -44.04
C PRO A 172 36.10 -45.67 -43.06
N SER A 173 35.51 -44.55 -43.49
CA SER A 173 34.60 -43.72 -42.71
C SER A 173 33.27 -44.42 -42.38
N PHE A 174 32.77 -44.15 -41.17
CA PHE A 174 31.40 -44.47 -40.78
C PHE A 174 30.40 -43.55 -41.51
N TYR A 175 29.15 -43.98 -41.67
CA TYR A 175 28.08 -43.12 -42.18
C TYR A 175 26.99 -42.93 -41.14
N VAL A 176 26.66 -41.66 -40.86
CA VAL A 176 25.57 -41.27 -39.96
C VAL A 176 24.38 -40.85 -40.81
N ASN A 177 23.23 -41.49 -40.61
CA ASN A 177 21.99 -41.19 -41.31
C ASN A 177 20.90 -40.81 -40.30
N PHE A 178 20.22 -39.69 -40.53
CA PHE A 178 19.08 -39.28 -39.71
C PHE A 178 17.74 -39.56 -40.40
N PHE A 179 16.77 -40.05 -39.63
CA PHE A 179 15.40 -40.34 -40.08
C PHE A 179 14.36 -39.68 -39.17
N SER A 180 13.46 -38.88 -39.75
CA SER A 180 12.23 -38.45 -39.07
C SER A 180 11.30 -39.65 -38.83
N LEU A 181 10.42 -39.55 -37.83
CA LEU A 181 9.35 -40.55 -37.62
C LEU A 181 8.47 -40.69 -38.87
N ASP A 182 7.89 -41.88 -39.02
CA ASP A 182 6.98 -42.25 -40.13
C ASP A 182 7.65 -42.24 -41.52
N CYS A 183 8.98 -42.16 -41.57
CA CYS A 183 9.76 -42.48 -42.75
C CYS A 183 9.76 -43.99 -42.99
N GLU A 184 9.48 -44.40 -44.22
CA GLU A 184 9.64 -45.78 -44.68
C GLU A 184 11.01 -45.93 -45.36
N ARG A 185 11.85 -46.80 -44.81
CA ARG A 185 13.15 -47.17 -45.35
C ARG A 185 13.06 -48.55 -46.00
N VAL A 186 13.49 -48.65 -47.25
CA VAL A 186 13.61 -49.91 -47.99
C VAL A 186 15.07 -50.11 -48.37
N ILE A 187 15.66 -51.22 -47.93
CA ILE A 187 17.05 -51.61 -48.27
C ILE A 187 16.98 -52.69 -49.33
N GLU A 188 17.65 -52.48 -50.46
CA GLU A 188 17.74 -53.47 -51.54
C GLU A 188 18.69 -54.63 -51.17
N PRO A 189 18.48 -55.83 -51.72
CA PRO A 189 19.39 -56.98 -51.56
C PRO A 189 20.85 -56.62 -51.80
N LYS A 190 21.74 -57.06 -50.90
CA LYS A 190 23.20 -56.91 -51.08
C LYS A 190 23.75 -58.01 -51.98
N ARG A 191 24.63 -57.63 -52.94
CA ARG A 191 25.28 -58.55 -53.88
C ARG A 191 26.55 -59.19 -53.30
N LYS A 192 27.24 -58.52 -52.36
CA LYS A 192 28.44 -59.05 -51.65
C LYS A 192 28.69 -58.29 -50.34
N GLY A 193 29.20 -58.96 -49.31
CA GLY A 193 29.65 -58.34 -48.05
C GLY A 193 28.55 -58.12 -46.98
N TRP A 194 28.94 -57.49 -45.87
CA TRP A 194 28.09 -57.28 -44.68
C TRP A 194 27.62 -55.83 -44.54
N ASN A 195 26.49 -55.60 -43.87
CA ASN A 195 26.14 -54.29 -43.30
C ASN A 195 25.99 -54.42 -41.80
N ILE A 196 26.56 -53.50 -41.04
CA ILE A 196 26.33 -53.45 -39.59
C ILE A 196 25.93 -52.03 -39.22
N GLU A 197 24.81 -51.90 -38.52
CA GLU A 197 24.20 -50.61 -38.19
C GLU A 197 23.90 -50.53 -36.69
N LEU A 198 24.33 -49.44 -36.05
CA LEU A 198 23.87 -49.07 -34.72
C LEU A 198 22.68 -48.12 -34.84
N VAL A 199 21.59 -48.42 -34.13
CA VAL A 199 20.34 -47.65 -34.20
C VAL A 199 20.11 -46.89 -32.91
N TYR A 200 20.13 -45.56 -32.98
CA TYR A 200 19.89 -44.65 -31.86
C TYR A 200 18.54 -43.96 -32.00
N ASN A 201 17.71 -43.99 -30.96
CA ASN A 201 16.48 -43.19 -30.91
C ASN A 201 16.80 -41.81 -30.32
N LEU A 202 16.28 -40.75 -30.96
CA LEU A 202 16.37 -39.37 -30.48
C LEU A 202 15.17 -39.01 -29.64
N VAL A 203 15.41 -38.46 -28.46
CA VAL A 203 14.38 -38.10 -27.48
C VAL A 203 14.55 -36.68 -26.95
N TRP A 204 13.43 -36.04 -26.63
CA TRP A 204 13.43 -34.79 -25.85
C TRP A 204 13.79 -35.07 -24.40
N LYS A 205 14.58 -34.18 -23.75
CA LYS A 205 14.82 -34.28 -22.31
C LYS A 205 13.55 -33.94 -21.51
N PRO A 206 13.25 -34.69 -20.44
CA PRO A 206 11.96 -34.62 -19.73
C PRO A 206 11.69 -33.29 -19.02
N GLU A 207 12.71 -32.57 -18.54
CA GLU A 207 12.55 -31.31 -17.79
C GLU A 207 11.91 -30.16 -18.61
N LYS A 208 11.84 -30.29 -19.94
CA LYS A 208 11.14 -29.35 -20.84
C LYS A 208 10.01 -29.99 -21.65
N ALA A 209 9.76 -31.30 -21.47
CA ALA A 209 8.84 -32.09 -22.29
C ALA A 209 7.44 -32.30 -21.65
N THR A 210 6.98 -31.37 -20.82
CA THR A 210 5.63 -31.40 -20.21
C THR A 210 4.50 -30.97 -21.16
N LEU A 211 4.83 -30.56 -22.39
CA LEU A 211 3.83 -30.23 -23.39
C LEU A 211 3.35 -31.50 -24.09
N ALA A 212 2.19 -31.99 -23.67
CA ALA A 212 1.38 -32.95 -24.44
C ALA A 212 0.87 -32.28 -25.73
N LEU A 213 1.77 -32.05 -26.68
CA LEU A 213 1.46 -31.51 -28.00
C LEU A 213 1.38 -32.67 -29.01
N PRO A 214 0.38 -32.66 -29.92
CA PRO A 214 0.23 -33.69 -30.95
C PRO A 214 1.45 -33.83 -31.86
N ASN A 215 2.22 -32.74 -32.05
CA ASN A 215 3.47 -32.71 -32.80
C ASN A 215 4.47 -31.73 -32.16
N VAL A 216 5.33 -32.25 -31.28
CA VAL A 216 6.36 -31.46 -30.57
C VAL A 216 7.33 -30.81 -31.55
N LEU A 217 7.66 -31.49 -32.65
CA LEU A 217 8.61 -30.97 -33.65
C LEU A 217 8.07 -29.71 -34.33
N SER A 218 6.84 -29.75 -34.84
CA SER A 218 6.24 -28.57 -35.48
C SER A 218 6.09 -27.40 -34.52
N PHE A 219 5.78 -27.67 -33.25
CA PHE A 219 5.71 -26.63 -32.22
C PHE A 219 7.07 -25.97 -31.98
N LEU A 220 8.15 -26.75 -31.84
CA LEU A 220 9.49 -26.22 -31.59
C LEU A 220 10.05 -25.43 -32.78
N VAL A 221 9.75 -25.86 -34.01
CA VAL A 221 10.10 -25.10 -35.22
C VAL A 221 9.38 -23.76 -35.23
N THR A 222 8.07 -23.75 -34.94
CA THR A 222 7.30 -22.50 -34.86
C THR A 222 7.80 -21.60 -33.73
N LEU A 223 8.10 -22.16 -32.56
CA LEU A 223 8.64 -21.42 -31.42
C LEU A 223 9.98 -20.77 -31.77
N THR A 224 10.86 -21.49 -32.46
CA THR A 224 12.16 -20.97 -32.89
C THR A 224 11.98 -19.79 -33.84
N LYS A 225 11.14 -19.93 -34.87
CA LYS A 225 10.86 -18.84 -35.82
C LYS A 225 10.30 -17.60 -35.14
N MET A 226 9.28 -17.77 -34.28
CA MET A 226 8.69 -16.64 -33.56
C MET A 226 9.66 -16.00 -32.58
N THR A 227 10.51 -16.79 -31.92
CA THR A 227 11.54 -16.27 -31.02
C THR A 227 12.55 -15.39 -31.77
N LEU A 228 12.95 -15.78 -32.98
CA LEU A 228 13.84 -14.97 -33.83
C LEU A 228 13.17 -13.66 -34.28
N GLU A 229 11.90 -13.71 -34.70
CA GLU A 229 11.15 -12.51 -35.10
C GLU A 229 10.92 -11.54 -33.94
N LEU A 230 10.51 -12.06 -32.78
CA LEU A 230 10.28 -11.25 -31.58
C LEU A 230 11.57 -10.68 -30.97
N ARG A 231 12.75 -11.25 -31.29
CA ARG A 231 14.04 -10.70 -30.87
C ARG A 231 14.33 -9.35 -31.53
N VAL A 232 14.02 -9.22 -32.82
CA VAL A 232 14.15 -7.93 -33.54
C VAL A 232 13.22 -6.88 -32.92
N TRP A 233 12.04 -7.30 -32.48
CA TRP A 233 11.10 -6.43 -31.77
C TRP A 233 11.64 -5.99 -30.40
N GLN A 234 12.33 -6.88 -29.67
CA GLN A 234 12.97 -6.61 -28.38
C GLN A 234 14.14 -5.62 -28.50
N GLU A 235 15.02 -5.77 -29.48
CA GLU A 235 16.27 -5.00 -29.64
C GLU A 235 16.03 -3.49 -29.85
N ASN A 236 14.81 -3.10 -30.24
CA ASN A 236 14.42 -1.72 -30.47
C ASN A 236 13.83 -1.02 -29.23
N VAL A 237 13.89 -1.63 -28.04
CA VAL A 237 13.31 -1.08 -26.81
C VAL A 237 14.39 -0.68 -25.82
N SER A 238 14.45 0.61 -25.48
CA SER A 238 15.23 1.08 -24.33
C SER A 238 14.44 0.86 -23.03
N GLU A 239 15.13 0.50 -21.95
CA GLU A 239 14.52 0.14 -20.66
C GLU A 239 13.72 1.27 -19.98
N ASN A 240 13.88 2.52 -20.42
CA ASN A 240 13.21 3.70 -19.85
C ASN A 240 12.08 4.26 -20.74
N CYS A 241 11.83 3.68 -21.91
CA CYS A 241 10.76 4.11 -22.80
C CYS A 241 9.57 3.16 -22.71
N ARG A 242 8.38 3.68 -23.02
CA ARG A 242 7.16 2.86 -23.12
C ARG A 242 7.39 1.73 -24.12
N PRO A 243 7.29 0.46 -23.72
CA PRO A 243 7.45 -0.63 -24.66
C PRO A 243 6.30 -0.61 -25.66
N LYS A 244 6.60 -0.94 -26.92
CA LYS A 244 5.55 -1.18 -27.91
C LYS A 244 4.73 -2.38 -27.46
N ILE A 245 3.41 -2.23 -27.46
CA ILE A 245 2.47 -3.28 -27.05
C ILE A 245 2.04 -4.03 -28.30
N MET A 246 2.07 -5.37 -28.25
CA MET A 246 1.51 -6.23 -29.28
C MET A 246 0.25 -6.91 -28.78
N ILE A 247 -0.78 -6.96 -29.63
CA ILE A 247 -2.09 -7.52 -29.28
C ILE A 247 -2.46 -8.63 -30.26
N ILE A 248 -2.72 -9.82 -29.71
CA ILE A 248 -3.18 -10.98 -30.46
C ILE A 248 -4.62 -11.28 -30.06
N GLY A 249 -5.56 -11.07 -30.99
CA GLY A 249 -6.95 -11.45 -30.77
C GLY A 249 -7.13 -12.95 -30.70
N LEU A 250 -7.89 -13.45 -29.73
CA LEU A 250 -8.31 -14.85 -29.72
C LEU A 250 -9.51 -15.06 -30.64
N ASP A 251 -9.61 -16.25 -31.23
CA ASP A 251 -10.67 -16.56 -32.21
C ASP A 251 -12.00 -16.89 -31.53
N ARG A 252 -11.96 -17.53 -30.36
CA ARG A 252 -13.17 -17.86 -29.59
C ARG A 252 -13.58 -16.70 -28.70
N LYS A 253 -14.90 -16.57 -28.48
CA LYS A 253 -15.45 -15.68 -27.45
C LYS A 253 -15.36 -16.37 -26.09
N TYR A 254 -14.52 -15.86 -25.21
CA TYR A 254 -14.42 -16.32 -23.82
C TYR A 254 -15.25 -15.45 -22.88
N ASN A 255 -15.60 -15.99 -21.72
CA ASN A 255 -16.31 -15.21 -20.72
C ASN A 255 -15.38 -14.11 -20.17
N PRO A 256 -15.73 -12.82 -20.33
CA PRO A 256 -14.88 -11.71 -19.91
C PRO A 256 -14.59 -11.67 -18.40
N SER A 257 -15.43 -12.28 -17.57
CA SER A 257 -15.31 -12.27 -16.10
C SER A 257 -14.58 -13.48 -15.53
N ARG A 258 -14.30 -14.51 -16.34
CA ARG A 258 -13.77 -15.81 -15.88
C ARG A 258 -12.70 -16.41 -16.80
N HIS A 259 -12.13 -15.61 -17.69
CA HIS A 259 -11.09 -16.12 -18.57
C HIS A 259 -9.78 -16.29 -17.80
N SER A 260 -9.08 -17.37 -18.09
CA SER A 260 -7.77 -17.72 -17.55
C SER A 260 -7.01 -18.52 -18.62
N PHE A 261 -5.69 -18.63 -18.51
CA PHE A 261 -4.89 -19.45 -19.42
C PHE A 261 -5.34 -20.92 -19.40
N SER A 262 -5.75 -21.43 -18.23
CA SER A 262 -6.31 -22.78 -18.08
C SER A 262 -7.63 -23.00 -18.83
N THR A 263 -8.42 -21.95 -19.09
CA THR A 263 -9.72 -22.06 -19.81
C THR A 263 -9.59 -22.01 -21.34
N LEU A 264 -8.41 -21.70 -21.88
CA LEU A 264 -8.21 -21.56 -23.33
C LEU A 264 -8.34 -22.91 -24.04
N MET A 265 -8.96 -22.90 -25.23
CA MET A 265 -9.25 -24.12 -25.99
C MET A 265 -8.73 -24.06 -27.43
N GLY A 266 -8.35 -25.22 -27.97
CA GLY A 266 -7.98 -25.37 -29.39
C GLY A 266 -6.77 -24.52 -29.78
N SER A 267 -6.88 -23.80 -30.90
CA SER A 267 -5.84 -22.93 -31.45
C SER A 267 -5.42 -21.82 -30.48
N ASP A 268 -6.37 -21.21 -29.77
CA ASP A 268 -6.09 -20.14 -28.81
C ASP A 268 -5.14 -20.61 -27.69
N ARG A 269 -5.34 -21.84 -27.20
CA ARG A 269 -4.44 -22.45 -26.21
C ARG A 269 -3.04 -22.67 -26.77
N GLN A 270 -2.94 -23.14 -28.01
CA GLN A 270 -1.65 -23.38 -28.67
C GLN A 270 -0.87 -22.08 -28.87
N VAL A 271 -1.55 -21.01 -29.30
CA VAL A 271 -0.94 -19.68 -29.46
C VAL A 271 -0.48 -19.12 -28.11
N ALA A 272 -1.32 -19.20 -27.07
CA ALA A 272 -0.95 -18.76 -25.73
C ALA A 272 0.26 -19.53 -25.20
N LEU A 273 0.28 -20.86 -25.33
CA LEU A 273 1.42 -21.69 -24.91
C LEU A 273 2.71 -21.32 -25.64
N LEU A 274 2.63 -21.06 -26.95
CA LEU A 274 3.78 -20.67 -27.74
C LEU A 274 4.34 -19.32 -27.30
N MET A 275 3.47 -18.33 -27.08
CA MET A 275 3.86 -17.00 -26.59
C MET A 275 4.46 -17.05 -25.18
N CYS A 276 3.84 -17.79 -24.26
CA CYS A 276 4.36 -17.99 -22.90
C CYS A 276 5.71 -18.73 -22.87
N SER A 277 6.04 -19.46 -23.92
CA SER A 277 7.33 -20.16 -24.04
C SER A 277 8.47 -19.24 -24.50
N VAL A 278 8.17 -17.98 -24.88
CA VAL A 278 9.20 -16.99 -25.27
C VAL A 278 9.77 -16.32 -24.00
N PRO A 279 11.06 -16.50 -23.70
CA PRO A 279 11.60 -16.21 -22.37
C PRO A 279 11.85 -14.73 -22.07
N PHE A 280 11.80 -13.86 -23.08
CA PHE A 280 12.06 -12.43 -22.95
C PHE A 280 10.82 -11.56 -23.23
N VAL A 281 9.66 -12.17 -23.38
CA VAL A 281 8.38 -11.51 -23.57
C VAL A 281 7.52 -11.79 -22.34
N ASP A 282 6.84 -10.77 -21.84
CA ASP A 282 5.80 -10.97 -20.84
C ASP A 282 4.44 -11.01 -21.54
N VAL A 283 3.62 -11.97 -21.12
CA VAL A 283 2.34 -12.30 -21.77
C VAL A 283 1.24 -12.21 -20.74
N TYR A 284 0.20 -11.47 -21.10
CA TYR A 284 -1.00 -11.32 -20.27
C TYR A 284 -2.24 -11.65 -21.09
N LEU A 285 -3.21 -12.25 -20.43
CA LEU A 285 -4.55 -12.42 -20.99
C LEU A 285 -5.42 -11.26 -20.48
N ALA A 286 -6.19 -10.63 -21.37
CA ALA A 286 -7.04 -9.50 -20.99
C ALA A 286 -8.29 -9.41 -21.86
N ARG A 287 -9.25 -8.61 -21.38
CA ARG A 287 -10.41 -8.16 -22.15
C ARG A 287 -10.15 -6.78 -22.76
N LEU A 288 -10.01 -6.73 -24.07
CA LEU A 288 -10.01 -5.50 -24.85
C LEU A 288 -11.45 -5.00 -25.05
N THR A 289 -11.65 -3.72 -24.79
CA THR A 289 -12.91 -3.00 -24.99
C THR A 289 -12.71 -1.90 -26.02
N ARG A 290 -13.44 -1.98 -27.13
CA ARG A 290 -13.58 -0.89 -28.08
C ARG A 290 -14.86 -0.13 -27.77
N ARG A 291 -14.75 1.14 -27.41
CA ARG A 291 -15.88 2.02 -27.09
C ARG A 291 -16.08 3.03 -28.20
N ILE A 292 -17.29 3.12 -28.73
CA ILE A 292 -17.70 4.12 -29.72
C ILE A 292 -18.73 5.05 -29.06
N THR A 293 -18.36 6.30 -28.84
CA THR A 293 -19.23 7.34 -28.28
C THR A 293 -19.69 8.26 -29.39
N ARG A 294 -21.01 8.36 -29.58
CA ARG A 294 -21.65 9.27 -30.54
C ARG A 294 -22.39 10.37 -29.78
N ILE A 295 -22.13 11.61 -30.13
CA ILE A 295 -22.77 12.79 -29.55
C ILE A 295 -23.55 13.49 -30.65
N ALA A 296 -24.86 13.59 -30.50
CA ALA A 296 -25.73 14.33 -31.40
C ALA A 296 -26.21 15.64 -30.76
N PHE A 297 -26.07 16.74 -31.51
CA PHE A 297 -26.55 18.07 -31.09
C PHE A 297 -27.85 18.44 -31.79
N ARG A 298 -28.83 18.98 -31.04
CA ARG A 298 -30.03 19.60 -31.63
C ARG A 298 -29.73 21.04 -32.04
N GLY A 299 -29.65 21.31 -33.35
CA GLY A 299 -29.41 22.65 -33.90
C GLY A 299 -30.57 23.63 -33.71
N HIS A 300 -30.25 24.91 -33.48
CA HIS A 300 -31.18 26.05 -33.55
C HIS A 300 -31.21 26.58 -35.00
N GLN A 301 -32.40 26.72 -35.61
CA GLN A 301 -32.54 27.60 -36.77
C GLN A 301 -32.63 29.05 -36.26
N ASN A 302 -31.64 29.86 -36.60
CA ASN A 302 -31.74 31.31 -36.50
C ASN A 302 -32.53 31.81 -37.72
N ALA A 303 -33.82 32.04 -37.55
CA ALA A 303 -34.59 32.85 -38.48
C ALA A 303 -34.18 34.32 -38.28
N LYS A 304 -33.49 34.91 -39.27
CA LYS A 304 -33.67 36.32 -39.67
C LYS A 304 -32.91 36.67 -40.95
N SER A 305 -33.69 37.22 -41.89
CA SER A 305 -33.32 38.14 -42.96
C SER A 305 -33.02 37.59 -44.36
N GLY A 306 -34.07 37.56 -45.18
CA GLY A 306 -34.10 38.29 -46.46
C GLY A 306 -33.60 37.57 -47.71
N VAL A 307 -34.52 36.94 -48.45
CA VAL A 307 -35.11 37.45 -49.72
C VAL A 307 -36.06 36.37 -50.23
N VAL A 308 -37.31 36.77 -50.44
CA VAL A 308 -38.37 35.95 -51.04
C VAL A 308 -38.22 35.99 -52.56
N GLN A 309 -38.11 34.82 -53.19
CA GLN A 309 -38.83 34.59 -54.45
C GLN A 309 -39.31 33.13 -54.50
N GLN A 310 -40.62 33.00 -54.71
CA GLN A 310 -41.42 31.79 -54.62
C GLN A 310 -41.20 30.86 -55.82
N SER A 311 -41.26 29.55 -55.59
CA SER A 311 -42.10 28.66 -56.43
C SER A 311 -42.52 27.38 -55.69
N SER A 312 -43.85 27.21 -55.63
CA SER A 312 -44.70 26.02 -55.42
C SER A 312 -44.59 25.17 -54.14
N ALA A 313 -45.56 25.41 -53.24
CA ALA A 313 -46.09 24.49 -52.23
C ALA A 313 -47.05 23.47 -52.87
N THR A 314 -47.17 22.21 -52.43
CA THR A 314 -47.74 21.73 -51.15
C THR A 314 -47.27 20.27 -50.95
N GLY A 315 -46.94 19.72 -49.77
CA GLY A 315 -46.97 20.23 -48.40
C GLY A 315 -47.08 19.07 -47.42
N ASN A 316 -45.99 18.32 -47.17
CA ASN A 316 -45.78 17.59 -45.92
C ASN A 316 -44.28 17.36 -45.66
N ASN A 317 -43.55 18.45 -45.38
CA ASN A 317 -42.13 18.41 -45.01
C ASN A 317 -41.98 18.50 -43.49
N GLY A 318 -41.65 17.37 -42.87
CA GLY A 318 -41.05 17.36 -41.53
C GLY A 318 -39.66 18.01 -41.59
N ASN A 319 -39.47 19.06 -40.79
CA ASN A 319 -38.20 19.76 -40.63
C ASN A 319 -37.06 18.77 -40.30
N PHE A 320 -36.21 18.46 -41.28
CA PHE A 320 -34.93 17.80 -41.03
C PHE A 320 -33.99 18.81 -40.36
N VAL A 321 -33.83 18.68 -39.05
CA VAL A 321 -32.76 19.36 -38.31
C VAL A 321 -31.46 18.65 -38.63
N GLU A 322 -30.50 19.35 -39.22
CA GLU A 322 -29.16 18.82 -39.49
C GLU A 322 -28.46 18.52 -38.14
N MET A 323 -28.48 17.26 -37.71
CA MET A 323 -27.75 16.80 -36.54
C MET A 323 -26.27 16.72 -36.90
N LYS A 324 -25.44 17.57 -36.30
CA LYS A 324 -23.99 17.33 -36.27
C LYS A 324 -23.74 16.18 -35.29
N GLU A 325 -23.19 15.09 -35.79
CA GLU A 325 -22.82 13.91 -35.00
C GLU A 325 -21.30 13.88 -34.85
N ILE A 326 -20.80 13.90 -33.61
CA ILE A 326 -19.39 13.69 -33.32
C ILE A 326 -19.21 12.28 -32.80
N GLN A 327 -18.31 11.51 -33.43
CA GLN A 327 -17.98 10.15 -33.02
C GLN A 327 -16.55 10.09 -32.48
N TYR A 328 -16.41 9.53 -31.28
CA TYR A 328 -15.13 9.20 -30.65
C TYR A 328 -14.99 7.68 -30.53
N VAL A 329 -13.80 7.15 -30.80
CA VAL A 329 -13.49 5.72 -30.64
C VAL A 329 -12.32 5.60 -29.67
N THR A 330 -12.47 4.77 -28.64
CA THR A 330 -11.40 4.50 -27.66
C THR A 330 -11.20 3.00 -27.47
N HIS A 331 -9.97 2.60 -27.15
CA HIS A 331 -9.61 1.21 -26.84
C HIS A 331 -9.01 1.14 -25.43
N SER A 332 -9.52 0.23 -24.61
CA SER A 332 -9.05 0.02 -23.23
C SER A 332 -9.01 -1.46 -22.89
N ALA A 333 -8.06 -1.89 -22.07
CA ALA A 333 -7.97 -3.27 -21.60
C ALA A 333 -8.27 -3.40 -20.11
N SER A 334 -8.95 -4.49 -19.75
CA SER A 334 -9.43 -4.77 -18.39
C SER A 334 -9.37 -6.26 -18.09
N HIS A 335 -9.55 -6.66 -16.83
CA HIS A 335 -9.56 -8.06 -16.39
C HIS A 335 -8.26 -8.77 -16.79
N TRP A 336 -7.11 -8.26 -16.34
CA TRP A 336 -5.83 -8.84 -16.73
C TRP A 336 -5.54 -10.09 -15.91
N VAL A 337 -4.94 -11.09 -16.54
CA VAL A 337 -4.55 -12.36 -15.93
C VAL A 337 -3.12 -12.67 -16.35
N GLY A 338 -2.28 -12.97 -15.36
CA GLY A 338 -0.90 -13.40 -15.57
C GLY A 338 -0.83 -14.88 -15.99
N VAL A 339 0.36 -15.32 -16.43
CA VAL A 339 0.59 -16.71 -16.86
C VAL A 339 0.39 -17.72 -15.73
N ASP A 340 0.49 -17.26 -14.49
CA ASP A 340 0.20 -18.02 -13.26
C ASP A 340 -1.29 -18.14 -12.94
N ASP A 341 -2.17 -17.70 -13.85
CA ASP A 341 -3.62 -17.57 -13.65
C ASP A 341 -4.01 -16.64 -12.49
N CYS A 342 -3.08 -15.83 -11.98
CA CYS A 342 -3.37 -14.80 -11.00
C CYS A 342 -3.93 -13.54 -11.68
N VAL A 343 -4.92 -12.93 -11.03
CA VAL A 343 -5.47 -11.67 -11.48
C VAL A 343 -4.41 -10.58 -11.33
N THR A 344 -4.16 -9.88 -12.43
CA THR A 344 -3.36 -8.65 -12.45
C THR A 344 -4.28 -7.48 -12.75
N GLN A 345 -4.01 -6.30 -12.20
CA GLN A 345 -4.78 -5.10 -12.52
C GLN A 345 -3.82 -4.00 -12.92
N PHE A 346 -3.89 -3.62 -14.20
CA PHE A 346 -3.26 -2.41 -14.72
C PHE A 346 -4.31 -1.31 -14.72
N HIS A 347 -4.06 -0.24 -13.97
CA HIS A 347 -4.96 0.91 -13.92
C HIS A 347 -4.62 1.86 -15.06
N ASN A 348 -5.65 2.36 -15.76
CA ASN A 348 -5.52 3.37 -16.81
C ASN A 348 -4.52 3.00 -17.93
N LEU A 349 -4.41 1.71 -18.28
CA LEU A 349 -3.69 1.34 -19.51
C LEU A 349 -4.62 1.58 -20.70
N ASP A 350 -4.53 2.77 -21.26
CA ASP A 350 -5.09 3.05 -22.56
C ASP A 350 -4.24 2.36 -23.64
N ILE A 351 -4.94 1.70 -24.55
CA ILE A 351 -4.30 1.05 -25.69
C ILE A 351 -4.22 2.10 -26.78
N ASP A 352 -3.07 2.78 -26.83
CA ASP A 352 -2.75 3.80 -27.82
C ASP A 352 -2.88 3.27 -29.26
N GLU A 353 -3.02 4.20 -30.22
CA GLU A 353 -2.99 3.89 -31.66
C GLU A 353 -1.68 3.22 -32.10
N GLU A 354 -0.60 3.38 -31.32
CA GLU A 354 0.70 2.75 -31.57
C GLU A 354 0.75 1.25 -31.20
N ALA A 355 -0.29 0.70 -30.58
CA ALA A 355 -0.36 -0.72 -30.27
C ALA A 355 -0.47 -1.56 -31.56
N GLN A 356 0.44 -2.50 -31.73
CA GLN A 356 0.47 -3.34 -32.92
C GLN A 356 -0.52 -4.50 -32.79
N MET A 357 -1.62 -4.42 -33.53
CA MET A 357 -2.58 -5.52 -33.66
C MET A 357 -2.09 -6.52 -34.71
N VAL A 358 -1.88 -7.78 -34.32
CA VAL A 358 -1.38 -8.83 -35.23
C VAL A 358 -2.42 -9.19 -36.30
N LYS A 359 -3.71 -9.00 -35.98
CA LYS A 359 -4.83 -9.13 -36.92
C LYS A 359 -5.87 -8.06 -36.63
N PRO A 360 -6.67 -7.65 -37.62
CA PRO A 360 -7.78 -6.73 -37.38
C PRO A 360 -8.74 -7.29 -36.32
N LEU A 361 -9.04 -6.47 -35.32
CA LEU A 361 -9.95 -6.82 -34.23
C LEU A 361 -11.32 -6.22 -34.50
N PHE A 362 -12.38 -6.87 -33.99
CA PHE A 362 -13.77 -6.42 -34.11
C PHE A 362 -14.39 -6.36 -35.52
N GLU A 363 -13.70 -6.74 -36.60
CA GLU A 363 -14.25 -6.69 -37.98
C GLU A 363 -15.54 -7.52 -38.17
N LYS A 364 -15.66 -8.65 -37.46
CA LYS A 364 -16.84 -9.52 -37.52
C LYS A 364 -17.96 -9.10 -36.58
N SER A 365 -17.74 -8.09 -35.72
CA SER A 365 -18.71 -7.71 -34.69
C SER A 365 -19.62 -6.58 -35.19
N THR A 366 -20.76 -6.96 -35.76
CA THR A 366 -21.77 -6.01 -36.25
C THR A 366 -22.67 -5.49 -35.12
N THR A 367 -22.79 -6.23 -34.01
CA THR A 367 -23.62 -5.86 -32.87
C THR A 367 -22.78 -5.52 -31.64
N PRO A 368 -23.04 -4.39 -30.97
CA PRO A 368 -22.35 -4.02 -29.73
C PRO A 368 -22.74 -4.94 -28.58
N ASP A 369 -21.77 -5.32 -27.75
CA ASP A 369 -22.01 -6.16 -26.58
C ASP A 369 -22.73 -5.38 -25.47
N LYS A 370 -22.54 -4.06 -25.40
CA LYS A 370 -23.26 -3.17 -24.47
C LYS A 370 -23.59 -1.83 -25.13
N VAL A 371 -24.78 -1.31 -24.87
CA VAL A 371 -25.24 0.01 -25.33
C VAL A 371 -25.67 0.85 -24.15
N GLN A 372 -25.19 2.09 -24.06
CA GLN A 372 -25.60 3.04 -23.02
C GLN A 372 -26.10 4.32 -23.68
N ARG A 373 -27.18 4.89 -23.12
CA ARG A 373 -27.79 6.13 -23.59
C ARG A 373 -27.78 7.13 -22.44
N GLN A 374 -27.17 8.27 -22.65
CA GLN A 374 -27.13 9.35 -21.69
C GLN A 374 -27.70 10.61 -22.33
N ASN A 375 -28.75 11.14 -21.71
CA ASN A 375 -29.30 12.45 -22.06
C ASN A 375 -28.77 13.44 -21.03
N THR A 376 -28.01 14.43 -21.47
CA THR A 376 -27.57 15.53 -20.59
C THR A 376 -28.66 16.60 -20.49
N LYS A 377 -28.53 17.51 -19.53
CA LYS A 377 -29.46 18.67 -19.41
C LYS A 377 -29.23 19.69 -20.53
N SER A 378 -28.01 19.76 -21.05
CA SER A 378 -27.69 20.32 -22.37
C SER A 378 -28.35 19.45 -23.44
N ARG A 379 -28.79 20.01 -24.56
CA ARG A 379 -29.55 19.30 -25.62
C ARG A 379 -28.69 18.29 -26.43
N GLU A 380 -27.86 17.53 -25.75
CA GLU A 380 -26.92 16.56 -26.31
C GLU A 380 -27.43 15.15 -26.00
N HIS A 381 -27.46 14.32 -27.03
CA HIS A 381 -27.76 12.90 -26.90
C HIS A 381 -26.46 12.12 -27.06
N ILE A 382 -26.02 11.45 -25.99
CA ILE A 382 -24.79 10.64 -25.98
C ILE A 382 -25.19 9.17 -26.08
N LEU A 383 -24.69 8.48 -27.10
CA LEU A 383 -24.89 7.06 -27.35
C LEU A 383 -23.53 6.35 -27.32
N ILE A 384 -23.35 5.42 -26.40
CA ILE A 384 -22.09 4.70 -26.19
C ILE A 384 -22.30 3.23 -26.55
N HIS A 385 -21.47 2.70 -27.44
CA HIS A 385 -21.43 1.30 -27.83
C HIS A 385 -20.10 0.68 -27.39
N ASP A 386 -20.14 -0.34 -26.53
CA ASP A 386 -18.96 -1.10 -26.14
C ASP A 386 -18.93 -2.45 -26.87
N PHE A 387 -17.77 -2.82 -27.40
CA PHE A 387 -17.48 -4.13 -28.00
C PHE A 387 -16.35 -4.80 -27.22
N TYR A 388 -16.49 -6.09 -26.93
CA TYR A 388 -15.54 -6.85 -26.12
C TYR A 388 -14.86 -7.96 -26.91
N GLN A 389 -13.55 -8.10 -26.74
CA GLN A 389 -12.78 -9.22 -27.28
C GLN A 389 -11.72 -9.67 -26.28
N THR A 390 -11.56 -10.99 -26.13
CA THR A 390 -10.46 -11.57 -25.34
C THR A 390 -9.20 -11.59 -26.19
N VAL A 391 -8.10 -11.09 -25.63
CA VAL A 391 -6.84 -10.89 -26.34
C VAL A 391 -5.66 -11.33 -25.48
N LEU A 392 -4.57 -11.73 -26.12
CA LEU A 392 -3.25 -11.77 -25.49
C LEU A 392 -2.57 -10.42 -25.72
N ILE A 393 -2.02 -9.85 -24.67
CA ILE A 393 -1.26 -8.61 -24.70
C ILE A 393 0.17 -8.93 -24.31
N LEU A 394 1.11 -8.48 -25.15
CA LEU A 394 2.52 -8.81 -25.04
C LEU A 394 3.36 -7.53 -25.07
N TRP A 395 4.47 -7.55 -24.33
CA TRP A 395 5.55 -6.57 -24.44
C TRP A 395 6.90 -7.20 -24.05
N PRO A 396 8.04 -6.62 -24.48
CA PRO A 396 9.35 -7.09 -24.08
C PRO A 396 9.56 -6.97 -22.56
N ARG A 397 10.12 -8.01 -21.93
CA ARG A 397 10.33 -8.08 -20.47
C ARG A 397 11.20 -6.95 -19.93
N GLN A 398 12.09 -6.35 -20.73
CA GLN A 398 12.84 -5.14 -20.35
C GLN A 398 11.91 -3.96 -20.01
N GLY A 399 10.78 -3.83 -20.71
CA GLY A 399 9.81 -2.76 -20.50
C GLY A 399 8.83 -3.00 -19.35
N SER A 400 8.83 -4.18 -18.73
CA SER A 400 7.87 -4.51 -17.67
C SER A 400 8.02 -3.62 -16.44
N LEU A 401 9.25 -3.21 -16.11
CA LEU A 401 9.48 -2.24 -15.03
C LEU A 401 8.81 -0.90 -15.33
N TYR A 402 8.91 -0.41 -16.57
CA TYR A 402 8.23 0.82 -17.00
C TYR A 402 6.71 0.66 -16.85
N MET A 403 6.15 -0.44 -17.37
CA MET A 403 4.71 -0.70 -17.29
C MET A 403 4.20 -0.72 -15.85
N ASP A 404 4.97 -1.32 -14.95
CA ASP A 404 4.60 -1.42 -13.53
C ASP A 404 4.69 -0.08 -12.80
N ILE A 405 5.73 0.72 -13.07
CA ILE A 405 5.87 2.04 -12.45
C ILE A 405 4.74 2.98 -12.90
N HIS A 406 4.35 2.93 -14.17
CA HIS A 406 3.33 3.83 -14.72
C HIS A 406 1.89 3.40 -14.43
N HIS A 407 1.60 2.09 -14.44
CA HIS A 407 0.23 1.58 -14.36
C HIS A 407 -0.07 0.80 -13.07
N ARG A 408 0.96 0.45 -12.29
CA ARG A 408 0.87 -0.31 -11.03
C ARG A 408 1.84 0.20 -9.93
N PRO A 409 2.03 1.51 -9.71
CA PRO A 409 3.05 2.03 -8.80
C PRO A 409 2.91 1.52 -7.36
N ASP A 410 1.68 1.33 -6.86
CA ASP A 410 1.44 0.83 -5.50
C ASP A 410 1.84 -0.64 -5.34
N TYR A 411 1.68 -1.45 -6.40
CA TYR A 411 2.18 -2.82 -6.43
C TYR A 411 3.70 -2.85 -6.39
N VAL A 412 4.37 -1.99 -7.17
CA VAL A 412 5.85 -1.89 -7.15
C VAL A 412 6.34 -1.51 -5.76
N LEU A 413 5.67 -0.56 -5.12
CA LEU A 413 6.00 -0.10 -3.77
C LEU A 413 5.86 -1.24 -2.73
N ASP A 414 4.77 -1.99 -2.76
CA ASP A 414 4.56 -3.16 -1.88
C ASP A 414 5.63 -4.24 -2.11
N GLN A 415 6.02 -4.49 -3.36
CA GLN A 415 7.11 -5.43 -3.67
C GLN A 415 8.49 -4.93 -3.19
N LEU A 416 8.73 -3.62 -3.23
CA LEU A 416 9.95 -3.02 -2.66
C LEU A 416 9.99 -3.17 -1.14
N GLU A 417 8.88 -2.88 -0.46
CA GLU A 417 8.75 -2.99 1.00
C GLU A 417 8.91 -4.44 1.48
N ARG A 418 8.45 -5.42 0.68
CA ARG A 418 8.65 -6.86 0.95
C ARG A 418 10.03 -7.40 0.59
N GLY A 419 10.88 -6.60 -0.07
CA GLY A 419 12.22 -7.03 -0.50
C GLY A 419 12.22 -8.06 -1.65
N ALA A 420 11.13 -8.17 -2.42
CA ALA A 420 11.02 -9.13 -3.52
C ALA A 420 11.76 -8.68 -4.79
N ILE A 421 12.10 -7.40 -4.89
CA ILE A 421 12.76 -6.81 -6.06
C ILE A 421 14.28 -7.00 -5.98
N ARG A 422 14.87 -7.60 -7.02
CA ARG A 422 16.32 -7.89 -7.09
C ARG A 422 17.22 -6.66 -7.03
N ASN A 423 16.79 -5.52 -7.59
CA ASN A 423 17.58 -4.29 -7.61
C ASN A 423 16.75 -3.08 -7.14
N PRO A 424 16.54 -2.93 -5.82
CA PRO A 424 15.59 -1.96 -5.27
C PRO A 424 15.99 -0.51 -5.54
N LEU A 425 17.28 -0.16 -5.48
CA LEU A 425 17.76 1.20 -5.74
C LEU A 425 17.48 1.66 -7.18
N ARG A 426 17.65 0.77 -8.16
CA ARG A 426 17.36 1.06 -9.55
C ARG A 426 15.86 1.34 -9.75
N THR A 427 15.00 0.53 -9.15
CA THR A 427 13.55 0.72 -9.20
C THR A 427 13.12 2.02 -8.52
N VAL A 428 13.69 2.35 -7.36
CA VAL A 428 13.42 3.63 -6.68
C VAL A 428 13.79 4.82 -7.57
N ARG A 429 14.96 4.81 -8.23
CA ARG A 429 15.34 5.88 -9.19
C ARG A 429 14.35 6.00 -10.34
N ALA A 430 13.94 4.88 -10.92
CA ALA A 430 12.98 4.86 -12.02
C ALA A 430 11.60 5.37 -11.57
N MET A 431 11.17 5.05 -10.35
CA MET A 431 9.95 5.60 -9.76
C MET A 431 10.07 7.11 -9.57
N ILE A 432 11.20 7.61 -9.04
CA ILE A 432 11.50 9.05 -8.83
C ILE A 432 11.38 9.86 -10.14
N THR A 433 11.82 9.31 -11.27
CA THR A 433 11.82 10.05 -12.54
C THR A 433 10.50 10.01 -13.28
N HIS A 434 9.71 8.93 -13.15
CA HIS A 434 8.60 8.68 -14.08
C HIS A 434 7.20 8.64 -13.45
N SER A 435 7.08 8.53 -12.12
CA SER A 435 5.76 8.37 -11.50
C SER A 435 5.09 9.71 -11.16
N GLU A 436 3.77 9.76 -11.31
CA GLU A 436 2.97 10.80 -10.68
C GLU A 436 2.94 10.57 -9.17
N PHE A 437 3.74 11.36 -8.46
CA PHE A 437 3.80 11.28 -7.00
C PHE A 437 2.54 11.82 -6.34
N MET A 438 1.82 10.90 -5.68
CA MET A 438 0.95 11.20 -4.55
C MET A 438 1.80 11.25 -3.28
N GLU A 439 1.40 12.06 -2.30
CA GLU A 439 2.14 12.28 -1.04
C GLU A 439 2.51 10.98 -0.32
N THR A 440 1.54 10.07 -0.17
CA THR A 440 1.72 8.79 0.53
C THR A 440 2.84 7.94 -0.07
N ARG A 441 2.97 7.95 -1.41
CA ARG A 441 4.04 7.25 -2.11
C ARG A 441 5.40 7.86 -1.85
N ILE A 442 5.50 9.19 -1.75
CA ILE A 442 6.76 9.87 -1.44
C ILE A 442 7.25 9.48 -0.05
N LEU A 443 6.36 9.46 0.95
CA LEU A 443 6.73 9.10 2.31
C LEU A 443 7.19 7.64 2.40
N SER A 444 6.50 6.70 1.76
CA SER A 444 6.97 5.31 1.69
C SER A 444 8.33 5.19 0.99
N LEU A 445 8.54 5.90 -0.13
CA LEU A 445 9.84 5.91 -0.82
C LEU A 445 10.95 6.52 0.03
N LEU A 446 10.68 7.59 0.79
CA LEU A 446 11.65 8.18 1.73
C LEU A 446 12.03 7.18 2.84
N ASN A 447 11.05 6.44 3.37
CA ASN A 447 11.29 5.39 4.35
C ASN A 447 12.12 4.22 3.76
N LEU A 448 11.84 3.84 2.52
CA LEU A 448 12.66 2.87 1.79
C LEU A 448 14.09 3.38 1.58
N CYS A 449 14.28 4.65 1.24
CA CYS A 449 15.61 5.25 1.08
C CYS A 449 16.42 5.22 2.39
N LEU A 450 15.78 5.39 3.55
CA LEU A 450 16.42 5.19 4.86
C LEU A 450 16.93 3.75 5.01
N SER A 451 16.08 2.77 4.72
CA SER A 451 16.46 1.35 4.85
C SER A 451 17.57 0.93 3.89
N LEU A 452 17.55 1.48 2.67
CA LEU A 452 18.50 1.20 1.60
C LEU A 452 19.77 2.08 1.65
N LYS A 453 19.86 3.02 2.61
CA LYS A 453 20.93 4.02 2.71
C LYS A 453 21.15 4.84 1.42
N ALA A 454 20.05 5.20 0.75
CA ALA A 454 20.03 5.85 -0.55
C ALA A 454 20.03 7.39 -0.45
N LYS A 455 21.19 8.00 -0.20
CA LYS A 455 21.32 9.46 0.05
C LYS A 455 20.84 10.34 -1.12
N LYS A 456 21.22 10.01 -2.37
CA LYS A 456 20.91 10.87 -3.54
C LYS A 456 19.43 10.86 -3.87
N GLU A 457 18.83 9.67 -3.79
CA GLU A 457 17.42 9.40 -4.06
C GLU A 457 16.52 10.08 -3.02
N ALA A 458 16.90 10.02 -1.74
CA ALA A 458 16.19 10.73 -0.68
C ALA A 458 16.20 12.25 -0.89
N LEU A 459 17.35 12.83 -1.28
CA LEU A 459 17.44 14.26 -1.57
C LEU A 459 16.56 14.66 -2.77
N GLN A 460 16.55 13.84 -3.82
CA GLN A 460 15.67 14.06 -4.99
C GLN A 460 14.19 14.02 -4.60
N LEU A 461 13.77 13.08 -3.76
CA LEU A 461 12.39 13.00 -3.26
C LEU A 461 11.99 14.26 -2.48
N LEU A 462 12.86 14.76 -1.60
CA LEU A 462 12.61 16.02 -0.87
C LEU A 462 12.51 17.21 -1.84
N GLN A 463 13.33 17.26 -2.89
CA GLN A 463 13.25 18.29 -3.92
C GLN A 463 11.93 18.20 -4.70
N VAL A 464 11.45 17.00 -5.02
CA VAL A 464 10.15 16.79 -5.67
C VAL A 464 9.01 17.29 -4.78
N MET A 465 9.05 17.02 -3.46
CA MET A 465 8.07 17.57 -2.52
C MET A 465 8.04 19.09 -2.51
N ALA A 466 9.23 19.72 -2.50
CA ALA A 466 9.35 21.18 -2.50
C ALA A 466 8.84 21.80 -3.82
N ASN A 467 9.22 21.21 -4.97
CA ASN A 467 8.84 21.71 -6.29
C ASN A 467 7.34 21.55 -6.58
N LYS A 468 6.71 20.48 -6.09
CA LYS A 468 5.26 20.25 -6.21
C LYS A 468 4.43 20.96 -5.12
N SER A 469 5.08 21.75 -4.26
CA SER A 469 4.42 22.45 -3.15
C SER A 469 3.63 21.52 -2.19
N ILE A 470 4.15 20.32 -1.92
CA ILE A 470 3.45 19.28 -1.12
C ILE A 470 3.53 19.57 0.40
N GLY A 471 4.46 20.41 0.88
CA GLY A 471 4.55 20.81 2.30
C GLY A 471 4.81 19.64 3.27
N VAL A 472 4.68 19.89 4.58
CA VAL A 472 4.75 18.85 5.63
C VAL A 472 3.36 18.66 6.21
N LEU A 473 2.64 17.64 5.74
CA LEU A 473 1.19 17.49 5.96
C LEU A 473 0.83 16.56 7.12
N SER A 474 1.80 15.91 7.77
CA SER A 474 1.55 15.04 8.92
C SER A 474 2.71 15.00 9.92
N GLU A 475 2.41 14.61 11.16
CA GLU A 475 3.43 14.36 12.19
C GLU A 475 4.39 13.23 11.76
N TYR A 476 3.89 12.20 11.07
CA TYR A 476 4.73 11.11 10.52
C TYR A 476 5.71 11.64 9.48
N ALA A 477 5.24 12.49 8.55
CA ALA A 477 6.11 13.13 7.57
C ALA A 477 7.21 13.97 8.24
N ALA A 478 6.86 14.74 9.28
CA ALA A 478 7.82 15.56 10.02
C ALA A 478 8.93 14.71 10.68
N VAL A 479 8.57 13.61 11.34
CA VAL A 479 9.54 12.70 11.95
C VAL A 479 10.41 12.02 10.88
N LEU A 480 9.79 11.52 9.81
CA LEU A 480 10.52 10.84 8.73
C LEU A 480 11.51 11.78 8.02
N ILE A 481 11.11 13.03 7.75
CA ILE A 481 12.00 14.05 7.16
C ILE A 481 13.17 14.33 8.12
N SER A 482 12.94 14.40 9.43
CA SER A 482 14.03 14.56 10.41
C SER A 482 14.99 13.38 10.41
N ASP A 483 14.49 12.15 10.31
CA ASP A 483 15.29 10.94 10.26
C ASP A 483 16.14 10.91 8.98
N VAL A 484 15.55 11.25 7.82
CA VAL A 484 16.25 11.35 6.54
C VAL A 484 17.33 12.43 6.58
N ALA A 485 17.00 13.61 7.10
CA ALA A 485 17.93 14.74 7.19
C ALA A 485 19.13 14.42 8.11
N CYS A 486 18.88 13.83 9.28
CA CYS A 486 19.92 13.60 10.29
C CYS A 486 20.70 12.29 10.08
N LYS A 487 20.03 11.18 9.73
CA LYS A 487 20.66 9.85 9.69
C LYS A 487 21.22 9.47 8.32
N LEU A 488 20.68 10.04 7.23
CA LEU A 488 21.02 9.62 5.87
C LEU A 488 21.74 10.70 5.06
N ILE A 489 21.17 11.90 4.96
CA ILE A 489 21.70 12.95 4.08
C ILE A 489 22.78 13.78 4.78
N GLY A 490 22.48 14.27 5.98
CA GLY A 490 23.20 15.36 6.64
C GLY A 490 22.47 16.69 6.43
N TRP A 491 22.34 17.48 7.51
CA TRP A 491 21.53 18.71 7.49
C TRP A 491 22.00 19.72 6.43
N THR A 492 23.31 19.94 6.30
CA THR A 492 23.91 20.92 5.39
C THR A 492 23.50 20.74 3.93
N ASP A 493 23.29 19.49 3.51
CA ASP A 493 22.99 19.16 2.12
C ASP A 493 21.49 19.27 1.81
N CYS A 494 20.62 19.27 2.84
CA CYS A 494 19.16 19.33 2.70
C CYS A 494 18.51 20.61 3.23
N GLU A 495 19.27 21.48 3.91
CA GLU A 495 18.76 22.72 4.52
C GLU A 495 17.94 23.58 3.56
N ASN A 496 18.48 23.86 2.37
CA ASN A 496 17.78 24.68 1.36
C ASN A 496 16.44 24.07 0.91
N VAL A 497 16.35 22.75 0.87
CA VAL A 497 15.14 22.03 0.45
C VAL A 497 14.12 22.03 1.59
N ILE A 498 14.56 21.79 2.82
CA ILE A 498 13.69 21.81 4.00
C ILE A 498 13.14 23.22 4.26
N ASN A 499 13.96 24.26 4.11
CA ASN A 499 13.51 25.64 4.27
C ASN A 499 12.46 26.05 3.21
N LYS A 500 12.56 25.50 1.99
CA LYS A 500 11.49 25.63 0.97
C LYS A 500 10.22 24.89 1.37
N LEU A 501 10.34 23.70 1.96
CA LEU A 501 9.17 22.95 2.46
C LEU A 501 8.43 23.69 3.57
N LEU A 502 9.17 24.34 4.47
CA LEU A 502 8.62 25.13 5.58
C LEU A 502 7.89 26.41 5.09
N ALA A 503 8.24 26.93 3.92
CA ALA A 503 7.56 28.09 3.33
C ALA A 503 6.18 27.75 2.72
N ILE A 504 5.85 26.47 2.54
CA ILE A 504 4.59 26.05 1.93
C ILE A 504 3.49 26.02 3.00
N LYS A 505 2.50 26.92 2.86
CA LYS A 505 1.31 27.02 3.73
C LYS A 505 1.69 26.99 5.23
N PRO A 506 2.50 27.95 5.71
CA PRO A 506 3.12 27.85 7.02
C PRO A 506 2.12 27.85 8.19
N TYR A 507 0.97 28.50 8.01
CA TYR A 507 -0.08 28.56 9.03
C TYR A 507 -0.86 27.24 9.17
N GLU A 508 -1.13 26.55 8.06
CA GLU A 508 -1.85 25.27 8.07
C GLU A 508 -0.98 24.15 8.65
N HIS A 509 0.34 24.21 8.44
CA HIS A 509 1.28 23.14 8.80
C HIS A 509 2.12 23.42 10.05
N LEU A 510 1.82 24.51 10.78
CA LEU A 510 2.61 24.97 11.93
C LEU A 510 2.83 23.86 12.98
N SER A 511 1.81 23.06 13.27
CA SER A 511 1.89 21.91 14.19
C SER A 511 2.89 20.84 13.71
N HIS A 512 2.92 20.55 12.42
CA HIS A 512 3.84 19.58 11.82
C HIS A 512 5.27 20.11 11.80
N PHE A 513 5.45 21.41 11.57
CA PHE A 513 6.77 22.05 11.64
C PHE A 513 7.35 22.03 13.06
N LEU A 514 6.51 22.27 14.08
CA LEU A 514 6.91 22.13 15.49
C LEU A 514 7.33 20.69 15.81
N THR A 515 6.65 19.71 15.22
CA THR A 515 7.03 18.28 15.34
C THR A 515 8.37 18.00 14.68
N LEU A 516 8.65 18.59 13.51
CA LEU A 516 9.94 18.50 12.83
C LEU A 516 11.07 19.08 13.70
N GLY A 517 10.87 20.29 14.25
CA GLY A 517 11.84 20.93 15.15
C GLY A 517 12.17 20.06 16.38
N ARG A 518 11.14 19.50 17.03
CA ARG A 518 11.34 18.58 18.16
C ARG A 518 12.09 17.31 17.77
N ALA A 519 11.81 16.75 16.59
CA ALA A 519 12.49 15.55 16.12
C ALA A 519 13.97 15.84 15.79
N LEU A 520 14.30 16.99 15.21
CA LEU A 520 15.69 17.44 15.00
C LEU A 520 16.45 17.61 16.32
N LEU A 521 15.80 18.15 17.35
CA LEU A 521 16.39 18.28 18.69
C LEU A 521 16.69 16.90 19.30
N ARG A 522 15.79 15.92 19.14
CA ARG A 522 16.00 14.53 19.60
C ARG A 522 17.19 13.85 18.90
N HIS A 523 17.47 14.22 17.65
CA HIS A 523 18.65 13.75 16.91
C HIS A 523 19.93 14.53 17.21
N ASN A 524 19.92 15.44 18.20
CA ASN A 524 21.03 16.34 18.53
C ASN A 524 21.50 17.21 17.34
N CYS A 525 20.62 17.51 16.38
CA CYS A 525 20.94 18.36 15.23
C CYS A 525 20.73 19.84 15.57
N THR A 526 21.74 20.47 16.19
CA THR A 526 21.65 21.86 16.68
C THR A 526 21.50 22.90 15.57
N ILE A 527 22.26 22.76 14.48
CA ILE A 527 22.22 23.67 13.32
C ILE A 527 20.84 23.62 12.68
N GLY A 528 20.30 22.42 12.43
CA GLY A 528 18.99 22.26 11.82
C GLY A 528 17.85 22.68 12.72
N PHE A 529 17.94 22.34 14.01
CA PHE A 529 17.01 22.85 15.00
C PHE A 529 16.95 24.39 15.00
N SER A 530 18.10 25.08 14.99
CA SER A 530 18.15 26.55 14.98
C SER A 530 17.53 27.14 13.70
N SER A 531 17.89 26.60 12.53
CA SER A 531 17.37 27.04 11.22
C SER A 531 15.84 26.93 11.15
N VAL A 532 15.30 25.73 11.44
CA VAL A 532 13.84 25.46 11.42
C VAL A 532 13.11 26.28 12.47
N SER A 533 13.64 26.33 13.69
CA SER A 533 12.96 27.00 14.80
C SER A 533 12.91 28.52 14.63
N ASN A 534 13.95 29.13 14.03
CA ASN A 534 13.94 30.55 13.67
C ASN A 534 12.88 30.85 12.61
N GLN A 535 12.75 29.99 11.59
CA GLN A 535 11.76 30.17 10.53
C GLN A 535 10.33 30.03 11.08
N ILE A 536 10.09 29.02 11.92
CA ILE A 536 8.80 28.84 12.61
C ILE A 536 8.47 30.05 13.49
N TRP A 537 9.45 30.58 14.25
CA TRP A 537 9.24 31.74 15.10
C TRP A 537 8.83 32.99 14.31
N ASN A 538 9.48 33.22 13.16
CA ASN A 538 9.13 34.34 12.29
C ASN A 538 7.70 34.21 11.75
N PHE A 539 7.31 33.02 11.29
CA PHE A 539 5.94 32.76 10.85
C PHE A 539 4.91 32.92 11.97
N PHE A 540 5.24 32.48 13.18
CA PHE A 540 4.38 32.66 14.34
C PHE A 540 4.17 34.15 14.66
N MET A 541 5.25 34.94 14.74
CA MET A 541 5.16 36.37 15.04
C MET A 541 4.48 37.17 13.91
N GLU A 542 4.60 36.74 12.66
CA GLU A 542 3.85 37.29 11.53
C GLU A 542 2.36 36.95 11.64
N CYS A 543 2.02 35.71 12.02
CA CYS A 543 0.64 35.30 12.29
C CYS A 543 -0.02 36.19 13.35
N VAL A 544 0.68 36.38 14.48
CA VAL A 544 0.19 37.21 15.59
C VAL A 544 -0.06 38.65 15.13
N ARG A 545 0.78 39.21 14.26
CA ARG A 545 0.63 40.57 13.73
C ARG A 545 -0.52 40.71 12.72
N SER A 546 -0.74 39.72 11.87
CA SER A 546 -1.65 39.83 10.71
C SER A 546 -3.04 39.22 10.96
N ASN A 547 -3.11 38.08 11.64
CA ASN A 547 -4.32 37.23 11.75
C ASN A 547 -4.79 37.02 13.20
N GLY A 548 -4.05 37.54 14.19
CA GLY A 548 -4.30 37.31 15.61
C GLY A 548 -3.63 36.03 16.13
N ILE A 549 -3.78 35.77 17.43
CA ILE A 549 -3.10 34.65 18.10
C ILE A 549 -3.80 33.32 17.74
N PRO A 550 -3.05 32.24 17.42
CA PRO A 550 -3.65 30.94 17.17
C PRO A 550 -4.52 30.47 18.35
N ASN A 551 -5.77 30.06 18.08
CA ASN A 551 -6.69 29.57 19.11
C ASN A 551 -6.26 28.23 19.74
N SER A 552 -5.26 27.54 19.18
CA SER A 552 -4.81 26.24 19.67
C SER A 552 -3.77 26.38 20.77
N GLU A 553 -4.18 26.15 22.02
CA GLU A 553 -3.33 26.16 23.22
C GLU A 553 -2.10 25.25 23.05
N LYS A 554 -2.30 24.06 22.45
CA LYS A 554 -1.22 23.11 22.14
C LYS A 554 -0.18 23.70 21.17
N VAL A 555 -0.59 24.45 20.16
CA VAL A 555 0.37 25.07 19.22
C VAL A 555 1.17 26.17 19.92
N LEU A 556 0.49 26.97 20.76
CA LEU A 556 1.15 28.02 21.55
C LEU A 556 2.17 27.43 22.51
N SER A 557 1.81 26.38 23.26
CA SER A 557 2.71 25.74 24.20
C SER A 557 3.96 25.16 23.52
N LEU A 558 3.77 24.52 22.37
CA LEU A 558 4.85 24.02 21.53
C LEU A 558 5.80 25.12 21.01
N CYS A 559 5.26 26.25 20.55
CA CYS A 559 6.05 27.38 20.07
C CYS A 559 6.96 27.95 21.17
N ILE A 560 6.46 28.07 22.41
CA ILE A 560 7.21 28.59 23.55
C ILE A 560 8.29 27.59 23.98
N GLU A 561 7.95 26.30 24.07
CA GLU A 561 8.92 25.25 24.36
C GLU A 561 10.12 25.32 23.42
N MET A 562 9.86 25.52 22.12
CA MET A 562 10.89 25.62 21.11
C MET A 562 11.70 26.92 21.24
N ALA A 563 11.07 28.05 21.56
CA ALA A 563 11.74 29.33 21.80
C ALA A 563 12.71 29.24 22.99
N VAL A 564 12.26 28.64 24.09
CA VAL A 564 13.08 28.42 25.29
C VAL A 564 14.28 27.51 25.02
N CYS A 565 14.12 26.47 24.18
CA CYS A 565 15.24 25.64 23.75
C CYS A 565 16.25 26.39 22.88
N MET A 566 15.81 27.38 22.09
CA MET A 566 16.71 28.21 21.27
C MET A 566 17.52 29.21 22.10
N GLU A 567 16.91 29.84 23.12
CA GLU A 567 17.57 30.87 23.95
C GLU A 567 18.80 30.34 24.72
N GLN A 568 18.98 29.02 24.85
CA GLN A 568 20.21 28.42 25.39
C GLN A 568 21.42 28.53 24.45
N SER A 569 21.18 28.65 23.14
CA SER A 569 22.20 28.52 22.10
C SER A 569 22.80 29.86 21.64
N SER A 570 22.17 30.99 21.98
CA SER A 570 22.64 32.33 21.62
C SER A 570 22.55 33.30 22.79
N ALA A 571 23.68 33.89 23.18
CA ALA A 571 23.75 34.94 24.22
C ALA A 571 23.07 36.26 23.81
N LEU A 572 22.69 36.39 22.54
CA LEU A 572 21.88 37.49 22.02
C LEU A 572 20.46 36.97 21.82
N ILE A 573 19.48 37.80 22.20
CA ILE A 573 18.02 37.60 22.11
C ILE A 573 17.41 36.99 23.38
N GLN A 574 17.52 37.74 24.48
CA GLN A 574 16.66 37.68 25.65
C GLN A 574 15.26 38.28 25.36
N SER A 575 14.78 38.22 24.11
CA SER A 575 13.61 38.98 23.62
C SER A 575 12.45 38.12 23.10
N ARG A 576 12.60 36.80 22.93
CA ARG A 576 11.52 35.94 22.41
C ARG A 576 10.54 35.53 23.50
N SER A 577 11.05 35.12 24.66
CA SER A 577 10.24 34.93 25.87
C SER A 577 9.49 36.20 26.28
N GLU A 578 10.10 37.39 26.13
CA GLU A 578 9.43 38.69 26.37
C GLU A 578 8.37 39.02 25.30
N GLN A 579 8.67 38.80 24.01
CA GLN A 579 7.69 38.92 22.92
C GLN A 579 6.51 37.97 23.11
N PHE A 580 6.75 36.75 23.59
CA PHE A 580 5.67 35.83 23.90
C PHE A 580 4.86 36.31 25.09
N LEU A 581 5.49 36.82 26.14
CA LEU A 581 4.78 37.34 27.31
C LEU A 581 3.79 38.43 26.91
N SER A 582 4.17 39.36 26.03
CA SER A 582 3.23 40.39 25.55
C SER A 582 2.05 39.79 24.77
N CYS A 583 2.26 38.73 24.00
CA CYS A 583 1.19 37.97 23.33
C CYS A 583 0.31 37.22 24.34
N PHE A 584 0.92 36.60 25.35
CA PHE A 584 0.22 35.85 26.40
C PHE A 584 -0.73 36.74 27.19
N MET A 585 -0.32 37.98 27.49
CA MET A 585 -1.15 38.95 28.21
C MET A 585 -2.43 39.35 27.47
N THR A 586 -2.51 39.16 26.14
CA THR A 586 -3.72 39.49 25.36
C THR A 586 -4.69 38.31 25.23
N LEU A 587 -4.30 37.11 25.68
CA LEU A 587 -5.15 35.92 25.64
C LEU A 587 -6.25 35.96 26.71
N PRO A 588 -7.40 35.28 26.51
CA PRO A 588 -8.38 35.04 27.55
C PRO A 588 -7.77 34.30 28.76
N LEU A 589 -8.22 34.66 29.97
CA LEU A 589 -7.68 34.12 31.23
C LEU A 589 -7.70 32.58 31.31
N LEU A 590 -8.74 31.94 30.76
CA LEU A 590 -8.83 30.47 30.70
C LEU A 590 -7.70 29.85 29.86
N GLN A 591 -7.42 30.43 28.69
CA GLN A 591 -6.33 29.96 27.82
C GLN A 591 -4.96 30.20 28.47
N GLN A 592 -4.79 31.34 29.16
CA GLN A 592 -3.57 31.62 29.93
C GLN A 592 -3.31 30.52 30.99
N CYS A 593 -4.35 30.07 31.69
CA CYS A 593 -4.25 29.00 32.70
C CYS A 593 -3.88 27.66 32.08
N HIS A 594 -4.53 27.27 30.97
CA HIS A 594 -4.19 26.02 30.27
C HIS A 594 -2.75 26.01 29.76
N ILE A 595 -2.26 27.14 29.23
CA ILE A 595 -0.87 27.28 28.80
C ILE A 595 0.11 27.09 29.98
N ILE A 596 -0.18 27.65 31.16
CA ILE A 596 0.67 27.43 32.35
C ILE A 596 0.73 25.95 32.75
N ILE A 597 -0.40 25.25 32.68
CA ILE A 597 -0.50 23.82 33.00
C ILE A 597 0.32 23.00 32.00
N ASP A 598 0.16 23.28 30.70
CA ASP A 598 0.89 22.60 29.62
C ASP A 598 2.41 22.81 29.70
N LEU A 599 2.84 24.00 30.09
CA LEU A 599 4.26 24.39 30.11
C LEU A 599 5.01 24.00 31.39
N LYS A 600 4.38 23.33 32.36
CA LYS A 600 5.00 23.04 33.67
C LYS A 600 6.39 22.39 33.59
N GLU A 601 6.63 21.56 32.58
CA GLU A 601 7.90 20.85 32.41
C GLU A 601 9.04 21.77 31.90
N ILE A 602 8.72 22.92 31.31
CA ILE A 602 9.73 23.90 30.87
C ILE A 602 10.56 24.41 32.05
N TYR A 603 9.93 24.57 33.23
CA TYR A 603 10.60 25.04 34.43
C TYR A 603 11.83 24.19 34.80
N LYS A 604 11.79 22.88 34.52
CA LYS A 604 12.89 21.96 34.83
C LYS A 604 13.92 21.83 33.71
N LYS A 605 13.67 22.39 32.51
CA LYS A 605 14.54 22.19 31.35
C LYS A 605 15.83 23.00 31.43
N ASN A 606 15.74 24.31 31.64
CA ASN A 606 16.88 25.23 31.58
C ASN A 606 16.60 26.59 32.27
N SER A 607 17.64 27.41 32.46
CA SER A 607 17.55 28.71 33.13
C SER A 607 16.67 29.74 32.40
N ALA A 608 16.63 29.70 31.06
CA ALA A 608 15.74 30.54 30.25
C ALA A 608 14.26 30.16 30.46
N GLY A 609 13.99 28.85 30.54
CA GLY A 609 12.69 28.25 30.79
C GLY A 609 12.20 28.52 32.20
N GLN A 610 13.08 28.47 33.19
CA GLN A 610 12.78 28.92 34.55
C GLN A 610 12.32 30.38 34.55
N LYS A 611 13.10 31.29 33.96
CA LYS A 611 12.75 32.72 33.88
C LYS A 611 11.43 32.98 33.13
N CYS A 612 11.26 32.34 31.97
CA CYS A 612 10.05 32.48 31.16
C CYS A 612 8.81 31.97 31.91
N TYR A 613 8.89 30.77 32.49
CA TYR A 613 7.78 30.16 33.22
C TYR A 613 7.41 30.97 34.49
N LEU A 614 8.41 31.46 35.23
CA LEU A 614 8.19 32.33 36.39
C LEU A 614 7.47 33.62 36.01
N SER A 615 7.83 34.27 34.90
CA SER A 615 7.16 35.49 34.41
C SER A 615 5.70 35.23 34.02
N LEU A 616 5.41 34.11 33.36
CA LEU A 616 4.03 33.71 33.02
C LEU A 616 3.20 33.44 34.28
N CYS A 617 3.76 32.67 35.23
CA CYS A 617 3.10 32.35 36.50
C CYS A 617 2.83 33.60 37.34
N ARG A 618 3.78 34.53 37.44
CA ARG A 618 3.62 35.81 38.14
C ARG A 618 2.46 36.63 37.57
N TYR A 619 2.36 36.70 36.25
CA TYR A 619 1.27 37.43 35.60
C TYR A 619 -0.09 36.83 35.96
N VAL A 620 -0.27 35.51 35.78
CA VAL A 620 -1.54 34.84 36.10
C VAL A 620 -1.88 34.92 37.59
N ALA A 621 -0.88 34.81 38.48
CA ALA A 621 -1.10 34.95 39.92
C ALA A 621 -1.65 36.33 40.32
N VAL A 622 -1.30 37.37 39.56
CA VAL A 622 -1.77 38.75 39.78
C VAL A 622 -3.10 39.05 39.09
N THR A 623 -3.35 38.46 37.91
CA THR A 623 -4.60 38.72 37.16
C THR A 623 -5.81 37.96 37.69
N VAL A 624 -5.61 36.80 38.31
CA VAL A 624 -6.71 36.02 38.90
C VAL A 624 -7.25 36.74 40.14
N THR A 625 -8.57 36.90 40.17
CA THR A 625 -9.31 37.51 41.29
C THR A 625 -10.42 36.59 41.77
N SER A 626 -11.05 36.91 42.89
CA SER A 626 -12.21 36.18 43.42
C SER A 626 -13.42 36.11 42.46
N CYS A 627 -13.48 36.96 41.43
CA CYS A 627 -14.56 36.98 40.44
C CYS A 627 -14.24 36.19 39.16
N SER A 628 -13.07 35.53 39.07
CA SER A 628 -12.62 34.80 37.87
C SER A 628 -13.33 33.43 37.70
N VAL A 629 -14.66 33.44 37.58
CA VAL A 629 -15.51 32.23 37.48
C VAL A 629 -15.14 31.32 36.30
N SER A 630 -14.54 31.88 35.23
CA SER A 630 -14.16 31.12 34.04
C SER A 630 -13.11 30.02 34.28
N ILE A 631 -12.35 30.08 35.39
CA ILE A 631 -11.23 29.15 35.66
C ILE A 631 -11.53 28.15 36.78
N ILE A 632 -12.77 28.04 37.25
CA ILE A 632 -13.13 27.17 38.39
C ILE A 632 -12.68 25.72 38.18
N ASP A 633 -12.77 25.22 36.96
CA ASP A 633 -12.44 23.82 36.67
C ASP A 633 -10.93 23.53 36.69
N CYS A 634 -10.08 24.54 36.42
CA CYS A 634 -8.62 24.38 36.36
C CYS A 634 -7.86 25.07 37.51
N VAL A 635 -8.55 25.79 38.42
CA VAL A 635 -7.92 26.57 39.50
C VAL A 635 -7.01 25.74 40.42
N VAL A 636 -7.38 24.48 40.67
CA VAL A 636 -6.61 23.54 41.51
C VAL A 636 -5.31 23.13 40.81
N ASP A 637 -5.36 22.87 39.50
CA ASP A 637 -4.20 22.51 38.70
C ASP A 637 -3.24 23.69 38.53
N VAL A 638 -3.77 24.91 38.37
CA VAL A 638 -2.98 26.16 38.33
C VAL A 638 -2.25 26.38 39.66
N LEU A 639 -2.94 26.24 40.80
CA LEU A 639 -2.29 26.32 42.12
C LEU A 639 -1.24 25.21 42.28
N GLY A 640 -1.56 24.00 41.83
CA GLY A 640 -0.61 22.88 41.79
C GLY A 640 0.68 23.23 41.04
N CYS A 641 0.59 23.96 39.92
CA CYS A 641 1.75 24.46 39.18
C CYS A 641 2.57 25.47 40.00
N PHE A 642 1.93 26.39 40.71
CA PHE A 642 2.63 27.38 41.54
C PHE A 642 3.34 26.74 42.75
N LEU A 643 2.77 25.69 43.32
CA LEU A 643 3.37 24.96 44.44
C LEU A 643 4.61 24.13 44.04
N LEU A 644 4.82 23.88 42.75
CA LEU A 644 6.02 23.21 42.23
C LEU A 644 7.24 24.16 42.12
N LEU A 645 7.02 25.48 42.23
CA LEU A 645 8.07 26.47 42.05
C LEU A 645 8.92 26.60 43.32
N GLU A 646 10.24 26.78 43.16
CA GLU A 646 11.11 27.08 44.28
C GLU A 646 10.72 28.43 44.93
N PRO A 647 10.74 28.53 46.27
CA PRO A 647 10.39 29.76 46.96
C PRO A 647 11.48 30.83 46.76
N GLU A 648 11.28 31.71 45.78
CA GLU A 648 11.95 33.02 45.70
C GLU A 648 11.46 33.94 46.84
N PRO A 649 12.09 35.11 47.13
CA PRO A 649 11.71 35.98 48.25
C PRO A 649 10.23 36.39 48.29
N VAL A 650 9.49 36.24 47.19
CA VAL A 650 8.03 36.33 47.14
C VAL A 650 7.46 35.07 46.48
N ASN A 651 6.67 34.31 47.24
CA ASN A 651 6.05 33.07 46.78
C ASN A 651 4.82 33.35 45.90
N ILE A 652 4.84 32.86 44.66
CA ILE A 652 3.78 33.08 43.66
C ILE A 652 2.46 32.44 44.11
N ALA A 653 2.52 31.28 44.77
CA ALA A 653 1.32 30.63 45.31
C ALA A 653 0.66 31.51 46.38
N ASP A 654 1.45 32.19 47.22
CA ASP A 654 0.92 33.06 48.26
C ASP A 654 0.25 34.31 47.66
N ILE A 655 0.83 34.93 46.61
CA ILE A 655 0.20 36.03 45.88
C ILE A 655 -1.16 35.61 45.30
N PHE A 656 -1.20 34.45 44.65
CA PHE A 656 -2.41 33.92 44.04
C PHE A 656 -3.50 33.64 45.07
N LEU A 657 -3.14 32.98 46.18
CA LEU A 657 -4.07 32.71 47.28
C LEU A 657 -4.54 34.00 47.94
N GLU A 658 -3.66 34.99 48.16
CA GLU A 658 -4.05 36.29 48.72
C GLU A 658 -5.08 36.99 47.81
N ASN A 659 -4.87 36.99 46.50
CA ASN A 659 -5.80 37.61 45.54
C ASN A 659 -7.17 36.92 45.47
N ILE A 660 -7.22 35.59 45.64
CA ILE A 660 -8.49 34.85 45.73
C ILE A 660 -9.17 35.10 47.09
N CYS A 661 -8.40 35.18 48.17
CA CYS A 661 -8.89 35.38 49.53
C CYS A 661 -9.31 36.82 49.83
N ARG A 662 -8.84 37.82 49.05
CA ARG A 662 -9.26 39.21 49.17
C ARG A 662 -10.76 39.36 48.90
N SER A 663 -11.50 39.73 49.95
CA SER A 663 -12.91 40.08 49.86
C SER A 663 -13.07 41.45 49.19
N GLN A 664 -13.75 41.53 48.06
CA GLN A 664 -14.21 42.82 47.55
C GLN A 664 -15.22 43.41 48.55
N ARG A 665 -15.05 44.68 48.91
CA ARG A 665 -15.79 45.35 49.99
C ARG A 665 -17.32 45.36 49.83
N ASP A 666 -17.83 44.98 48.66
CA ASP A 666 -19.26 45.06 48.31
C ASP A 666 -19.95 43.73 47.95
N ALA A 667 -19.26 42.57 47.94
CA ALA A 667 -19.85 41.34 47.40
C ALA A 667 -20.40 40.39 48.50
N CYS A 668 -21.73 40.35 48.65
CA CYS A 668 -22.47 39.20 49.21
C CYS A 668 -22.38 37.94 48.30
N GLU A 669 -21.45 37.90 47.34
CA GLU A 669 -21.34 36.83 46.35
C GLU A 669 -20.46 35.69 46.85
N ASN A 670 -20.89 34.46 46.56
CA ASN A 670 -20.19 33.23 46.92
C ASN A 670 -18.92 33.07 46.07
N ASN A 671 -17.74 33.03 46.68
CA ASN A 671 -16.48 32.84 45.96
C ASN A 671 -16.33 31.35 45.60
N GLN A 672 -16.73 31.03 44.37
CA GLN A 672 -16.71 29.66 43.85
C GLN A 672 -15.30 29.10 43.69
N LEU A 673 -14.29 29.95 43.45
CA LEU A 673 -12.89 29.54 43.38
C LEU A 673 -12.39 29.09 44.75
N LEU A 674 -12.68 29.88 45.79
CA LEU A 674 -12.33 29.55 47.17
C LEU A 674 -13.05 28.28 47.64
N GLU A 675 -14.33 28.12 47.29
CA GLU A 675 -15.08 26.88 47.54
C GLU A 675 -14.40 25.65 46.94
N LYS A 676 -14.01 25.73 45.66
CA LYS A 676 -13.33 24.64 44.95
C LYS A 676 -11.95 24.32 45.56
N LEU A 677 -11.18 25.34 45.92
CA LEU A 677 -9.88 25.19 46.57
C LEU A 677 -10.00 24.55 47.96
N VAL A 678 -10.96 24.99 48.78
CA VAL A 678 -11.21 24.41 50.11
C VAL A 678 -11.69 22.97 50.01
N ALA A 679 -12.56 22.64 49.05
CA ALA A 679 -12.99 21.27 48.79
C ALA A 679 -11.82 20.35 48.39
N SER A 680 -10.76 20.91 47.80
CA SER A 680 -9.58 20.19 47.28
C SER A 680 -8.35 20.29 48.20
N LEU A 681 -8.50 20.71 49.47
CA LEU A 681 -7.36 20.84 50.40
C LEU A 681 -6.57 19.54 50.58
N HIS A 682 -7.24 18.39 50.53
CA HIS A 682 -6.62 17.08 50.69
C HIS A 682 -5.73 16.66 49.50
N THR A 683 -5.91 17.27 48.32
CA THR A 683 -5.10 17.00 47.13
C THR A 683 -3.96 17.99 46.94
N LEU A 684 -3.98 19.10 47.68
CA LEU A 684 -3.01 20.19 47.56
C LEU A 684 -1.94 20.07 48.65
N ASN A 685 -0.67 20.02 48.27
CA ASN A 685 0.47 19.99 49.20
C ASN A 685 0.76 21.40 49.77
N LEU A 686 -0.19 21.95 50.53
CA LEU A 686 -0.09 23.27 51.15
C LEU A 686 0.65 23.20 52.50
N THR A 687 1.25 24.32 52.91
CA THR A 687 1.74 24.45 54.28
C THR A 687 0.55 24.57 55.24
N THR A 688 0.75 24.17 56.49
CA THR A 688 -0.29 24.27 57.53
C THR A 688 -0.84 25.70 57.64
N HIS A 689 0.04 26.70 57.49
CA HIS A 689 -0.35 28.11 57.54
C HIS A 689 -1.29 28.51 56.38
N THR A 690 -0.94 28.19 55.13
CA THR A 690 -1.76 28.57 53.96
C THR A 690 -3.08 27.79 53.91
N ALA A 691 -3.08 26.52 54.32
CA ALA A 691 -4.30 25.73 54.46
C ALA A 691 -5.25 26.33 55.50
N VAL A 692 -4.74 26.77 56.65
CA VAL A 692 -5.53 27.45 57.69
C VAL A 692 -6.05 28.80 57.19
N GLN A 693 -5.23 29.58 56.47
CA GLN A 693 -5.68 30.85 55.89
C GLN A 693 -6.86 30.66 54.92
N LEU A 694 -6.82 29.67 54.03
CA LEU A 694 -7.95 29.38 53.11
C LEU A 694 -9.22 28.99 53.87
N LEU A 695 -9.07 28.13 54.89
CA LEU A 695 -10.18 27.75 55.76
C LEU A 695 -10.78 28.96 56.48
N ASP A 696 -9.94 29.84 57.02
CA ASP A 696 -10.38 31.02 57.75
C ASP A 696 -11.08 32.03 56.84
N CYS A 697 -10.57 32.24 55.63
CA CYS A 697 -11.21 33.06 54.61
C CYS A 697 -12.59 32.49 54.21
N ARG A 698 -12.70 31.18 53.98
CA ARG A 698 -13.99 30.55 53.62
C ARG A 698 -14.98 30.54 54.80
N ILE A 699 -14.51 30.28 56.01
CA ILE A 699 -15.32 30.36 57.24
C ILE A 699 -15.83 31.79 57.43
N SER A 700 -14.98 32.80 57.24
CA SER A 700 -15.36 34.21 57.34
C SER A 700 -16.44 34.57 56.31
N GLN A 701 -16.27 34.15 55.05
CA GLN A 701 -17.24 34.36 53.98
C GLN A 701 -18.59 33.68 54.28
N LEU A 702 -18.58 32.40 54.69
CA LEU A 702 -19.82 31.69 55.01
C LEU A 702 -20.50 32.27 56.25
N SER A 703 -19.74 32.77 57.22
CA SER A 703 -20.28 33.39 58.44
C SER A 703 -20.94 34.75 58.19
N SER A 704 -20.61 35.44 57.10
CA SER A 704 -21.24 36.72 56.72
C SER A 704 -22.55 36.54 55.95
N LEU A 705 -22.87 35.32 55.50
CA LEU A 705 -24.11 35.02 54.77
C LEU A 705 -25.33 35.22 55.67
N ARG A 706 -26.36 35.87 55.12
CA ARG A 706 -27.64 36.09 55.80
C ARG A 706 -28.68 35.11 55.27
N LYS A 707 -29.54 34.62 56.17
CA LYS A 707 -30.68 33.77 55.80
C LYS A 707 -31.56 34.50 54.77
N PRO A 708 -31.90 33.87 53.63
CA PRO A 708 -32.81 34.45 52.65
C PRO A 708 -34.14 34.82 53.31
N LYS A 709 -34.61 36.05 53.07
CA LYS A 709 -35.95 36.49 53.49
C LYS A 709 -36.91 36.33 52.32
N PHE A 710 -38.08 35.74 52.58
CA PHE A 710 -39.12 35.61 51.57
C PHE A 710 -39.61 36.99 51.08
N SER A 711 -39.66 37.16 49.76
CA SER A 711 -40.21 38.35 49.10
C SER A 711 -40.84 37.95 47.76
N TRP A 712 -41.96 38.57 47.42
CA TRP A 712 -42.56 38.45 46.09
C TRP A 712 -41.85 39.30 45.03
N SER A 713 -41.02 40.25 45.46
CA SER A 713 -40.15 41.06 44.59
C SER A 713 -38.86 40.31 44.29
N MET A 714 -38.78 39.77 43.07
CA MET A 714 -37.63 39.02 42.56
C MET A 714 -36.70 39.99 41.83
N LYS A 715 -36.02 40.87 42.57
CA LYS A 715 -35.22 41.98 42.01
C LYS A 715 -34.11 41.52 41.06
N GLU A 716 -33.60 40.31 41.24
CA GLU A 716 -32.51 39.72 40.44
C GLU A 716 -33.02 38.88 39.25
N ALA A 717 -34.33 38.93 38.94
CA ALA A 717 -34.92 38.15 37.85
C ALA A 717 -34.34 38.55 36.49
N LYS A 718 -33.69 37.60 35.81
CA LYS A 718 -33.16 37.72 34.44
C LYS A 718 -34.08 37.00 33.44
N PHE A 719 -35.11 37.71 32.98
CA PHE A 719 -36.08 37.14 32.04
C PHE A 719 -35.51 37.04 30.60
N PRO A 720 -35.52 35.87 29.94
CA PRO A 720 -34.88 35.67 28.63
C PRO A 720 -35.38 36.60 27.51
N ASP A 721 -36.68 36.90 27.52
CA ASP A 721 -37.34 37.73 26.52
C ASP A 721 -37.71 39.12 27.07
N ALA A 722 -36.93 39.66 28.01
CA ALA A 722 -37.20 40.95 28.66
C ALA A 722 -37.37 42.10 27.65
N VAL A 723 -36.62 42.07 26.53
CA VAL A 723 -36.74 43.06 25.45
C VAL A 723 -38.06 42.94 24.69
N LYS A 724 -38.60 41.72 24.55
CA LYS A 724 -39.86 41.47 23.81
C LYS A 724 -41.09 41.69 24.68
N TYR A 725 -41.01 41.39 25.98
CA TYR A 725 -42.09 41.49 26.95
C TYR A 725 -41.64 42.18 28.24
N PRO A 726 -41.41 43.51 28.21
CA PRO A 726 -40.90 44.25 29.37
C PRO A 726 -41.85 44.21 30.57
N ALA A 727 -43.17 44.22 30.33
CA ALA A 727 -44.19 44.14 31.38
C ALA A 727 -44.11 42.85 32.22
N ILE A 728 -43.65 41.74 31.62
CA ILE A 728 -43.44 40.47 32.34
C ILE A 728 -42.22 40.57 33.25
N ALA A 729 -41.11 41.12 32.74
CA ALA A 729 -39.89 41.30 33.53
C ALA A 729 -40.11 42.26 34.72
N GLU A 730 -40.82 43.37 34.47
CA GLU A 730 -41.19 44.34 35.50
C GLU A 730 -42.13 43.71 36.55
N PHE A 731 -43.13 42.92 36.12
CA PHE A 731 -43.96 42.17 37.03
C PHE A 731 -43.15 41.22 37.92
N LEU A 732 -42.21 40.46 37.36
CA LEU A 732 -41.37 39.55 38.14
C LEU A 732 -40.60 40.28 39.25
N GLN A 733 -40.10 41.49 38.96
CA GLN A 733 -39.39 42.33 39.92
C GLN A 733 -40.32 43.06 40.92
N SER A 734 -41.61 43.24 40.59
CA SER A 734 -42.62 43.88 41.45
C SER A 734 -42.97 43.05 42.69
N SER A 735 -43.69 43.63 43.66
CA SER A 735 -44.23 42.89 44.82
C SER A 735 -45.52 42.10 44.51
N GLY A 736 -46.07 42.20 43.29
CA GLY A 736 -47.32 41.54 42.91
C GLY A 736 -47.18 40.02 42.83
N LYS A 737 -48.21 39.29 43.32
CA LYS A 737 -48.23 37.81 43.33
C LYS A 737 -48.70 37.21 42.00
N SER A 738 -49.68 37.83 41.35
CA SER A 738 -50.23 37.37 40.07
C SER A 738 -50.55 38.56 39.17
N VAL A 739 -50.48 38.37 37.85
CA VAL A 739 -50.85 39.37 36.85
C VAL A 739 -51.40 38.69 35.61
N ILE A 740 -52.32 39.37 34.92
CA ILE A 740 -52.79 38.96 33.60
C ILE A 740 -52.27 39.99 32.61
N LEU A 741 -51.41 39.57 31.68
CA LEU A 741 -50.78 40.44 30.69
C LEU A 741 -51.16 40.02 29.28
N LYS A 742 -51.43 41.00 28.41
CA LYS A 742 -51.72 40.75 27.00
C LYS A 742 -50.44 40.45 26.22
N LEU A 743 -50.44 39.38 25.43
CA LEU A 743 -49.30 39.01 24.57
C LEU A 743 -49.47 39.63 23.18
N ASP A 744 -49.20 40.94 23.05
CA ASP A 744 -49.47 41.70 21.82
C ASP A 744 -48.73 41.18 20.57
N ARG A 745 -47.63 40.45 20.74
CA ARG A 745 -46.83 39.89 19.64
C ARG A 745 -47.21 38.45 19.25
N ILE A 746 -48.20 37.85 19.91
CA ILE A 746 -48.62 36.46 19.65
C ILE A 746 -50.10 36.43 19.25
N SER A 747 -50.37 35.91 18.05
CA SER A 747 -51.73 35.79 17.51
C SER A 747 -52.30 34.37 17.57
N LYS A 748 -51.44 33.35 17.69
CA LYS A 748 -51.85 31.94 17.71
C LYS A 748 -51.63 31.30 19.08
N MET A 749 -52.60 30.48 19.51
CA MET A 749 -52.54 29.79 20.80
C MET A 749 -51.36 28.81 20.93
N ARG A 750 -50.90 28.23 19.81
CA ARG A 750 -49.75 27.31 19.80
C ARG A 750 -48.44 28.05 20.15
N GLU A 751 -48.21 29.20 19.53
CA GLU A 751 -47.05 30.06 19.79
C GLU A 751 -47.03 30.56 21.25
N ALA A 752 -48.20 30.85 21.82
CA ALA A 752 -48.32 31.24 23.24
C ALA A 752 -47.94 30.09 24.19
N LYS A 753 -48.35 28.85 23.87
CA LYS A 753 -47.95 27.66 24.64
C LYS A 753 -46.45 27.39 24.52
N ASP A 754 -45.87 27.53 23.33
CA ASP A 754 -44.42 27.35 23.13
C ASP A 754 -43.60 28.41 23.88
N PHE A 755 -44.05 29.68 23.88
CA PHE A 755 -43.44 30.75 24.68
C PHE A 755 -43.45 30.44 26.19
N ILE A 756 -44.60 30.00 26.71
CA ILE A 756 -44.75 29.60 28.12
C ILE A 756 -43.84 28.41 28.44
N ARG A 757 -43.76 27.41 27.55
CA ARG A 757 -42.87 26.26 27.71
C ARG A 757 -41.43 26.67 27.94
N VAL A 758 -40.93 27.56 27.08
CA VAL A 758 -39.54 28.02 27.13
C VAL A 758 -39.27 28.92 28.34
N SER A 759 -40.26 29.70 28.78
CA SER A 759 -40.05 30.78 29.74
C SER A 759 -40.47 30.46 31.18
N PHE A 760 -41.37 29.49 31.38
CA PHE A 760 -42.01 29.21 32.69
C PHE A 760 -42.25 27.72 33.01
N GLU A 761 -42.14 26.78 32.06
CA GLU A 761 -42.50 25.37 32.30
C GLU A 761 -41.41 24.60 33.05
N VAL A 762 -40.13 24.84 32.74
CA VAL A 762 -39.01 24.22 33.46
C VAL A 762 -38.64 25.08 34.67
N MET A 763 -39.14 24.69 35.85
CA MET A 763 -38.97 25.47 37.09
C MET A 763 -37.50 25.65 37.48
N ASP A 764 -36.66 24.63 37.30
CA ASP A 764 -35.23 24.68 37.60
C ASP A 764 -34.50 25.75 36.76
N ASP A 765 -34.89 25.94 35.51
CA ASP A 765 -34.33 26.98 34.64
C ASP A 765 -34.79 28.37 35.05
N CYS A 766 -36.05 28.50 35.47
CA CYS A 766 -36.59 29.76 35.98
C CYS A 766 -35.84 30.20 37.24
N VAL A 767 -35.69 29.28 38.18
CA VAL A 767 -35.03 29.53 39.47
C VAL A 767 -33.55 29.87 39.27
N ARG A 768 -32.85 29.20 38.36
CA ARG A 768 -31.47 29.55 37.96
C ARG A 768 -31.35 30.95 37.34
N ARG A 769 -32.43 31.46 36.74
CA ARG A 769 -32.53 32.83 36.21
C ARG A 769 -33.03 33.86 37.25
N GLY A 770 -33.20 33.46 38.51
CA GLY A 770 -33.57 34.35 39.60
C GLY A 770 -35.07 34.64 39.71
N TYR A 771 -35.95 33.84 39.11
CA TYR A 771 -37.40 33.97 39.27
C TYR A 771 -38.12 32.62 39.40
N SER A 772 -39.34 32.62 39.94
CA SER A 772 -40.18 31.41 39.92
C SER A 772 -41.65 31.77 39.74
N ALA A 773 -42.23 31.39 38.62
CA ALA A 773 -43.62 31.66 38.29
C ALA A 773 -44.19 30.57 37.38
N VAL A 774 -45.49 30.35 37.46
CA VAL A 774 -46.25 29.49 36.55
C VAL A 774 -47.11 30.40 35.68
N ALA A 775 -47.12 30.15 34.38
CA ALA A 775 -47.85 30.94 33.41
C ALA A 775 -48.86 30.06 32.66
N VAL A 776 -50.06 30.57 32.42
CA VAL A 776 -51.11 29.91 31.63
C VAL A 776 -51.62 30.86 30.57
N ALA A 777 -51.62 30.42 29.31
CA ALA A 777 -52.21 31.19 28.22
C ALA A 777 -53.74 31.04 28.26
N THR A 778 -54.44 32.17 28.21
CA THR A 778 -55.90 32.25 28.07
C THR A 778 -56.27 33.08 26.85
N LYS A 779 -57.38 32.74 26.20
CA LYS A 779 -57.87 33.48 25.03
C LYS A 779 -59.15 34.21 25.39
N SER A 780 -59.16 35.53 25.24
CA SER A 780 -60.37 36.35 25.38
C SER A 780 -60.55 37.18 24.10
N GLY A 781 -61.60 36.85 23.34
CA GLY A 781 -61.83 37.44 22.01
C GLY A 781 -60.73 37.13 20.98
N ARG A 782 -60.18 38.18 20.35
CA ARG A 782 -59.08 38.09 19.36
C ARG A 782 -57.69 38.19 19.98
N SER A 783 -57.57 38.41 21.29
CA SER A 783 -56.30 38.59 21.98
C SER A 783 -55.98 37.40 22.89
N ILE A 784 -54.68 37.11 23.00
CA ILE A 784 -54.15 36.09 23.90
C ILE A 784 -53.57 36.79 25.13
N TYR A 785 -53.94 36.30 26.29
CA TYR A 785 -53.47 36.78 27.59
C TYR A 785 -52.63 35.68 28.25
N CYS A 786 -51.71 36.11 29.11
CA CYS A 786 -50.86 35.27 29.92
C CYS A 786 -51.19 35.55 31.38
N ASP A 787 -51.76 34.58 32.08
CA ASP A 787 -51.94 34.62 33.52
C ASP A 787 -50.68 34.08 34.18
N ILE A 788 -49.93 34.95 34.87
CA ILE A 788 -48.64 34.62 35.49
C ILE A 788 -48.80 34.71 37.00
N VAL A 789 -48.53 33.60 37.69
CA VAL A 789 -48.58 33.50 39.14
C VAL A 789 -47.19 33.15 39.67
N LYS A 790 -46.64 34.03 40.51
CA LYS A 790 -45.36 33.75 41.20
C LYS A 790 -45.53 32.62 42.19
N THR A 791 -44.50 31.78 42.28
CA THR A 791 -44.45 30.66 43.22
C THR A 791 -43.34 30.86 44.24
N ARG A 792 -43.26 29.97 45.24
CA ARG A 792 -42.22 30.01 46.28
C ARG A 792 -40.95 29.22 45.92
N HIS A 793 -40.89 28.57 44.76
CA HIS A 793 -39.78 27.69 44.39
C HIS A 793 -38.41 28.38 44.42
N LEU A 794 -38.32 29.65 44.00
CA LEU A 794 -37.07 30.43 44.13
C LEU A 794 -36.64 30.58 45.58
N HIS A 795 -37.57 30.88 46.49
CA HIS A 795 -37.25 31.00 47.92
C HIS A 795 -36.86 29.65 48.52
N THR A 796 -37.57 28.58 48.18
CA THR A 796 -37.22 27.21 48.62
C THR A 796 -35.80 26.87 48.19
N PHE A 797 -35.47 27.07 46.90
CA PHE A 797 -34.14 26.83 46.36
C PHE A 797 -33.04 27.69 47.03
N LEU A 798 -33.28 28.99 47.23
CA LEU A 798 -32.33 29.86 47.91
C LEU A 798 -32.13 29.45 49.38
N THR A 799 -33.19 28.97 50.03
CA THR A 799 -33.14 28.46 51.41
C THR A 799 -32.35 27.16 51.48
N GLU A 800 -32.59 26.21 50.57
CA GLU A 800 -31.84 24.97 50.46
C GLU A 800 -30.35 25.22 50.18
N GLN A 801 -30.01 26.16 49.28
CA GLN A 801 -28.62 26.56 49.04
C GLN A 801 -27.98 27.19 50.28
N PHE A 802 -28.72 28.01 51.02
CA PHE A 802 -28.24 28.60 52.26
C PHE A 802 -28.00 27.52 53.34
N GLU A 803 -28.92 26.57 53.48
CA GLU A 803 -28.79 25.45 54.42
C GLU A 803 -27.58 24.58 54.08
N ALA A 804 -27.37 24.23 52.80
CA ALA A 804 -26.19 23.51 52.35
C ALA A 804 -24.87 24.23 52.71
N LYS A 805 -24.83 25.57 52.54
CA LYS A 805 -23.69 26.40 52.92
C LYS A 805 -23.49 26.48 54.44
N MET A 806 -24.56 26.42 55.22
CA MET A 806 -24.47 26.35 56.69
C MET A 806 -23.96 25.00 57.17
N ASP A 807 -24.30 23.91 56.49
CA ASP A 807 -23.73 22.61 56.76
C ASP A 807 -22.26 22.52 56.34
N GLU A 808 -21.87 23.15 55.23
CA GLU A 808 -20.46 23.36 54.87
C GLU A 808 -19.72 24.10 56.00
N LEU A 809 -20.26 25.23 56.49
CA LEU A 809 -19.66 26.02 57.57
C LEU A 809 -19.43 25.19 58.84
N LYS A 810 -20.40 24.35 59.24
CA LYS A 810 -20.25 23.44 60.38
C LYS A 810 -19.08 22.47 60.17
N ARG A 811 -18.99 21.86 58.98
CA ARG A 811 -17.89 20.93 58.63
C ARG A 811 -16.54 21.64 58.65
N LEU A 812 -16.43 22.84 58.07
CA LEU A 812 -15.17 23.59 58.05
C LEU A 812 -14.72 24.04 59.44
N LYS A 813 -15.65 24.44 60.32
CA LYS A 813 -15.33 24.75 61.73
C LYS A 813 -14.80 23.55 62.51
N GLN A 814 -15.27 22.34 62.21
CA GLN A 814 -14.75 21.09 62.78
C GLN A 814 -13.39 20.72 62.19
N LEU A 815 -13.15 21.01 60.90
CA LEU A 815 -11.90 20.70 60.21
C LEU A 815 -10.74 21.65 60.58
N ARG A 816 -11.03 22.93 60.82
CA ARG A 816 -10.03 23.96 61.19
C ARG A 816 -9.05 23.54 62.31
N PRO A 817 -9.49 23.04 63.48
CA PRO A 817 -8.56 22.64 64.56
C PRO A 817 -7.70 21.43 64.18
N ILE A 818 -8.22 20.50 63.36
CA ILE A 818 -7.49 19.30 62.93
C ILE A 818 -6.31 19.68 62.04
N VAL A 819 -6.54 20.61 61.09
CA VAL A 819 -5.48 21.11 60.20
C VAL A 819 -4.47 21.95 61.00
N GLY A 820 -4.91 22.79 61.95
CA GLY A 820 -4.04 23.62 62.78
C GLY A 820 -3.17 22.87 63.81
N CYS A 821 -3.59 21.68 64.27
CA CYS A 821 -2.84 20.87 65.24
C CYS A 821 -1.76 19.96 64.63
N SER A 822 -1.60 19.96 63.31
CA SER A 822 -0.51 19.25 62.63
C SER A 822 0.81 20.03 62.76
N ASN A 823 1.39 20.06 63.97
CA ASN A 823 2.75 20.54 64.21
C ASN A 823 3.51 19.54 65.12
N PRO A 824 4.68 19.00 64.72
CA PRO A 824 5.35 17.89 65.39
C PRO A 824 6.22 18.29 66.59
N ASN A 825 5.77 19.20 67.46
CA ASN A 825 6.48 19.56 68.69
C ASN A 825 5.55 20.23 69.69
N ALA A 826 4.92 19.43 70.56
CA ALA A 826 4.34 19.92 71.80
C ALA A 826 4.43 18.81 72.86
N GLN A 827 5.63 18.63 73.43
CA GLN A 827 5.74 17.94 74.72
C GLN A 827 5.26 18.90 75.82
N GLN A 828 4.18 18.48 76.46
CA GLN A 828 3.59 19.06 77.66
C GLN A 828 4.51 18.88 78.90
N PRO A 829 4.30 19.70 79.96
CA PRO A 829 5.14 19.76 81.15
C PRO A 829 4.85 18.61 82.14
N PRO A 830 5.69 18.41 83.17
CA PRO A 830 5.79 17.16 83.90
C PRO A 830 4.78 17.10 85.05
N ASP A 831 4.23 15.92 85.33
CA ASP A 831 4.32 15.43 86.71
C ASP A 831 4.09 13.92 86.90
N ALA A 832 4.66 13.47 88.02
CA ALA A 832 4.99 12.13 88.47
C ALA A 832 3.86 11.08 88.51
N SER A 833 4.20 9.82 88.20
CA SER A 833 4.32 8.77 89.25
C SER A 833 4.75 7.40 88.69
N ARG A 834 5.55 6.72 89.52
CA ARG A 834 6.19 5.42 89.35
C ARG A 834 5.19 4.27 89.12
N GLN A 835 5.59 3.26 88.33
CA GLN A 835 5.76 1.88 88.82
C GLN A 835 6.46 0.95 87.80
N LYS A 836 7.28 0.04 88.37
CA LYS A 836 8.05 -1.06 87.78
C LYS A 836 7.12 -2.03 87.01
N THR A 837 7.51 -2.92 86.08
CA THR A 837 8.45 -4.06 86.29
C THR A 837 8.57 -4.91 84.99
N LYS A 838 9.80 -5.40 84.73
CA LYS A 838 10.26 -6.69 84.12
C LYS A 838 9.49 -7.40 82.97
N VAL A 839 10.21 -7.50 81.84
CA VAL A 839 10.70 -8.72 81.13
C VAL A 839 10.15 -10.09 81.58
N VAL A 840 9.58 -10.87 80.65
CA VAL A 840 9.88 -12.31 80.36
C VAL A 840 9.55 -12.60 78.89
N ALA A 841 10.41 -13.42 78.26
CA ALA A 841 10.44 -13.81 76.85
C ALA A 841 9.72 -15.14 76.55
N ALA A 842 9.56 -15.43 75.23
CA ALA A 842 9.78 -16.72 74.50
C ALA A 842 8.65 -17.05 73.47
N PRO A 843 8.84 -17.97 72.49
CA PRO A 843 9.95 -18.08 71.51
C PRO A 843 9.54 -18.59 70.09
N SER A 844 10.56 -18.66 69.19
CA SER A 844 10.82 -19.70 68.15
C SER A 844 10.18 -19.52 66.74
N VAL A 845 10.76 -19.87 65.57
CA VAL A 845 11.85 -20.80 65.15
C VAL A 845 12.57 -20.31 63.85
N LYS A 846 13.88 -20.63 63.80
CA LYS A 846 14.92 -20.80 62.74
C LYS A 846 14.45 -21.11 61.29
N SER A 847 15.21 -21.00 60.19
CA SER A 847 16.66 -21.18 59.94
C SER A 847 17.13 -20.70 58.54
N LYS A 848 18.35 -20.11 58.51
CA LYS A 848 19.49 -20.26 57.56
C LYS A 848 19.25 -20.33 56.03
N LYS A 849 19.91 -19.41 55.31
CA LYS A 849 20.54 -19.70 54.00
C LYS A 849 21.95 -19.10 53.92
N ALA A 850 22.87 -19.92 53.43
CA ALA A 850 24.31 -19.70 53.35
C ALA A 850 24.74 -19.04 52.04
N LYS A 851 25.97 -18.52 52.07
CA LYS A 851 26.77 -17.85 51.03
C LYS A 851 27.44 -18.87 50.07
N MET A 852 27.94 -18.32 48.93
CA MET A 852 28.91 -18.86 47.95
C MET A 852 28.36 -19.82 46.87
N GLU A 853 28.77 -19.83 45.60
CA GLU A 853 29.83 -19.14 44.84
C GLU A 853 29.53 -19.17 43.31
N LYS A 854 30.23 -18.29 42.58
CA LYS A 854 30.58 -18.22 41.14
C LYS A 854 30.20 -19.37 40.17
N GLY A 855 29.92 -18.97 38.93
CA GLY A 855 30.34 -19.73 37.73
C GLY A 855 29.60 -19.39 36.43
N ARG A 856 30.30 -18.74 35.48
CA ARG A 856 30.40 -18.98 34.00
C ARG A 856 29.21 -19.71 33.31
N LYS A 857 28.77 -19.40 32.08
CA LYS A 857 29.45 -18.92 30.86
C LYS A 857 28.39 -18.76 29.74
N LEU A 858 28.81 -18.10 28.67
CA LEU A 858 28.22 -18.07 27.32
C LEU A 858 27.56 -19.37 26.83
N ALA A 859 26.47 -19.21 26.09
CA ALA A 859 26.27 -19.73 24.74
C ALA A 859 25.50 -18.69 23.93
#